data_AF-A0AAV2HHS0-F1
#
_entry.id   AF-A0AAV2HHS0-F1
#
_cell.length_a   1.000
_cell.length_b   1.000
_cell.length_c   1.000
_cell.angle_alpha   90.00
_cell.angle_beta   90.00
_cell.angle_gamma   90.00
#
_symmetry.space_group_name_H-M   'P 1'
#
loop_
_entity.id
_entity.type
_entity.pdbx_description
1 polymer ?
#
loop_
_entity_poly.entity_id
_entity_poly.type
_entity_poly.pdbx_seq_one_letter_code
_entity_poly.pdbx_strand_id
1 'polypeptide(L)'
;MTAFEEMGVLPEIAKAVEEMDWTLPTDVQAEAIPMILGGGDVLMAAETGSGKTGAFCLPILQTVYETIKDLREGKGSSKKVQSSGSGGKSGWKMNVYDRGDAMAISADGLLCQSRDQQGWHGTRSTKAVYGKGKYYFEGTVTDEGLCRIGWSTSKAKLDLGTDAFGYGFGGTGKKSFDKQFDSYGEPFGINDVIGCFLNLDDFEIKWSKNGIEFVKAYDIAVNLKTEAFYAAIVLKNAEMQFNFGNTPFKFPPKGGYKALSQASPDCCKDSNTGGKTQAKFVSAPNAPQAIIIEPSRELAEQTLTQIQKFKKYVENPEVRELLIIGGVNVKDQVEVLNKGVDIVVATPGRLEDLISTSKLGLQQIRFFVLDECDGLLSAGYGDLINRLHQQIPKVTNDGKRLQMVVCSATLHSFDVKKMAERLMYFPTWIDLKGQDAVPETVHHSVCMVDPVLDTQWKSLRKHIKTDGVHEKDKLNFETHSQEMYSEAVKILKGEYVIAAIEEHKMDVALIFCRTKVDCDNLEEYLRQRGGAKYSCVCLHGDRKPQERKENLEKFKKHQVKFLICTDVAARGLDISGLPYVINVTLPDEKQNYIHRIGRVGRAERMGLAISLVASCKEKVWYHSNCNSKGRGCYNTNLTDHGGCCIWYNEPQLLNDVEEHLDVTIDRIGTDMKVPINEFDGKVTYGERRKAGGSMFKGHVEFLAPTVAELAQLEKKAQTTFIDLKYRKKFAAR
;
A
#
# COMPACT_ATOMS: atom_id res chain seq x y z
N MET A 1 -1.38 -29.64 -10.54
CA MET A 1 -0.62 -28.51 -9.97
C MET A 1 -1.39 -27.29 -10.38
N THR A 2 -1.87 -26.53 -9.42
CA THR A 2 -2.74 -25.38 -9.66
C THR A 2 -1.86 -24.16 -9.96
N ALA A 3 -2.36 -23.16 -10.70
CA ALA A 3 -1.57 -21.96 -11.00
C ALA A 3 -1.14 -21.20 -9.72
N PHE A 4 -1.87 -21.37 -8.61
CA PHE A 4 -1.52 -20.79 -7.31
C PHE A 4 -0.38 -21.55 -6.60
N GLU A 5 -0.30 -22.87 -6.74
CA GLU A 5 0.82 -23.66 -6.20
C GLU A 5 2.16 -23.27 -6.84
N GLU A 6 2.16 -22.93 -8.14
CA GLU A 6 3.38 -22.48 -8.85
C GLU A 6 3.94 -21.15 -8.29
N MET A 7 3.08 -20.33 -7.68
CA MET A 7 3.47 -19.10 -6.98
C MET A 7 3.95 -19.33 -5.54
N GLY A 8 3.99 -20.58 -5.08
CA GLY A 8 4.37 -20.95 -3.72
C GLY A 8 3.22 -20.96 -2.71
N VAL A 9 1.96 -20.89 -3.16
CA VAL A 9 0.79 -21.01 -2.27
C VAL A 9 0.65 -22.46 -1.78
N LEU A 10 0.37 -22.63 -0.49
CA LEU A 10 0.17 -23.96 0.11
C LEU A 10 -1.00 -24.71 -0.56
N PRO A 11 -0.89 -26.04 -0.77
CA PRO A 11 -1.95 -26.85 -1.39
C PRO A 11 -3.30 -26.75 -0.68
N GLU A 12 -3.31 -26.63 0.65
CA GLU A 12 -4.53 -26.46 1.44
C GLU A 12 -5.24 -25.14 1.11
N ILE A 13 -4.48 -24.06 0.96
CA ILE A 13 -5.02 -22.74 0.60
C ILE A 13 -5.43 -22.75 -0.88
N ALA A 14 -4.61 -23.33 -1.76
CA ALA A 14 -4.90 -23.45 -3.18
C ALA A 14 -6.21 -24.22 -3.43
N LYS A 15 -6.46 -25.29 -2.68
CA LYS A 15 -7.73 -26.03 -2.72
C LYS A 15 -8.94 -25.16 -2.33
N ALA A 16 -8.79 -24.30 -1.33
CA ALA A 16 -9.86 -23.38 -0.94
C ALA A 16 -10.16 -22.36 -2.06
N VAL A 17 -9.11 -21.90 -2.74
CA VAL A 17 -9.20 -20.97 -3.87
C VAL A 17 -9.86 -21.63 -5.09
N GLU A 18 -9.54 -22.89 -5.41
CA GLU A 18 -10.20 -23.63 -6.49
C GLU A 18 -11.70 -23.81 -6.27
N GLU A 19 -12.14 -24.08 -5.03
CA GLU A 19 -13.57 -24.18 -4.70
C GLU A 19 -14.33 -22.85 -4.79
N MET A 20 -13.59 -21.74 -4.86
CA MET A 20 -14.13 -20.41 -5.11
C MET A 20 -14.16 -20.07 -6.61
N ASP A 21 -13.92 -21.07 -7.48
CA ASP A 21 -13.84 -20.96 -8.94
C ASP A 21 -12.68 -20.08 -9.45
N TRP A 22 -11.62 -19.90 -8.64
CA TRP A 22 -10.42 -19.17 -9.04
C TRP A 22 -9.44 -20.12 -9.73
N THR A 23 -9.62 -20.28 -11.04
CA THR A 23 -8.80 -21.17 -11.86
C THR A 23 -7.42 -20.62 -12.19
N LEU A 24 -7.30 -19.31 -12.35
CA LEU A 24 -6.05 -18.59 -12.64
C LEU A 24 -5.92 -17.36 -11.73
N PRO A 25 -4.70 -17.02 -11.29
CA PRO A 25 -4.46 -15.78 -10.56
C PRO A 25 -4.69 -14.58 -11.48
N THR A 26 -5.19 -13.50 -10.90
CA THR A 26 -5.19 -12.19 -11.58
C THR A 26 -3.79 -11.61 -11.64
N ASP A 27 -3.54 -10.65 -12.53
CA ASP A 27 -2.21 -10.03 -12.68
C ASP A 27 -1.67 -9.47 -11.36
N VAL A 28 -2.53 -8.85 -10.54
CA VAL A 28 -2.12 -8.32 -9.23
C VAL A 28 -1.76 -9.42 -8.24
N GLN A 29 -2.43 -10.58 -8.33
CA GLN A 29 -2.13 -11.74 -7.50
C GLN A 29 -0.81 -12.39 -7.94
N ALA A 30 -0.62 -12.53 -9.26
CA ALA A 30 0.59 -13.11 -9.86
C ALA A 30 1.86 -12.34 -9.46
N GLU A 31 1.79 -11.01 -9.43
CA GLU A 31 2.91 -10.15 -9.04
C GLU A 31 3.08 -10.06 -7.51
N ALA A 32 1.98 -9.86 -6.76
CA ALA A 32 2.09 -9.55 -5.34
C ALA A 32 2.33 -10.78 -4.46
N ILE A 33 1.73 -11.94 -4.76
CA ILE A 33 1.81 -13.12 -3.89
C ILE A 33 3.26 -13.58 -3.70
N PRO A 34 4.08 -13.76 -4.76
CA PRO A 34 5.48 -14.17 -4.60
C PRO A 34 6.31 -13.13 -3.84
N MET A 35 6.07 -11.84 -4.08
CA MET A 35 6.80 -10.75 -3.42
C MET A 35 6.48 -10.68 -1.93
N ILE A 36 5.23 -10.91 -1.55
CA ILE A 36 4.82 -10.94 -0.15
C ILE A 36 5.39 -12.19 0.55
N LEU A 37 5.29 -13.38 -0.08
CA LEU A 37 5.92 -14.60 0.47
C LEU A 37 7.44 -14.48 0.59
N GLY A 38 8.08 -13.75 -0.32
CA GLY A 38 9.51 -13.45 -0.30
C GLY A 38 9.95 -12.50 0.82
N GLY A 39 9.01 -11.90 1.56
CA GLY A 39 9.29 -11.00 2.67
C GLY A 39 9.54 -9.54 2.28
N GLY A 40 9.16 -9.15 1.05
CA GLY A 40 9.28 -7.78 0.53
C GLY A 40 8.12 -6.88 0.97
N ASP A 41 8.38 -5.58 1.13
CA ASP A 41 7.28 -4.61 1.26
C ASP A 41 6.64 -4.45 -0.12
N VAL A 42 5.33 -4.37 -0.17
CA VAL A 42 4.60 -4.30 -1.44
C VAL A 42 3.64 -3.12 -1.41
N LEU A 43 3.73 -2.28 -2.43
CA LEU A 43 2.83 -1.18 -2.68
C LEU A 43 2.13 -1.46 -4.02
N MET A 44 0.83 -1.75 -3.99
CA MET A 44 0.09 -2.20 -5.17
C MET A 44 -1.11 -1.32 -5.53
N ALA A 45 -1.22 -0.98 -6.82
CA ALA A 45 -2.42 -0.46 -7.47
C ALA A 45 -2.92 -1.44 -8.51
N ALA A 46 -4.21 -1.72 -8.39
CA ALA A 46 -4.96 -2.40 -9.42
C ALA A 46 -6.41 -1.94 -9.34
N GLU A 47 -7.15 -2.14 -10.43
CA GLU A 47 -8.56 -1.80 -10.50
C GLU A 47 -9.42 -2.46 -9.41
N THR A 48 -10.63 -1.95 -9.14
CA THR A 48 -11.42 -2.42 -7.99
C THR A 48 -11.76 -3.91 -8.03
N GLY A 49 -12.28 -4.53 -9.07
CA GLY A 49 -12.58 -5.97 -9.04
C GLY A 49 -11.39 -6.92 -9.20
N SER A 50 -10.14 -6.46 -9.14
CA SER A 50 -8.97 -7.22 -9.63
C SER A 50 -8.41 -8.27 -8.68
N GLY A 51 -9.01 -8.46 -7.50
CA GLY A 51 -8.57 -9.49 -6.55
C GLY A 51 -7.41 -9.08 -5.61
N LYS A 52 -7.19 -7.78 -5.39
CA LYS A 52 -6.19 -7.23 -4.42
C LYS A 52 -6.30 -7.86 -3.03
N THR A 53 -7.52 -8.04 -2.51
CA THR A 53 -7.75 -8.67 -1.21
C THR A 53 -7.17 -10.09 -1.16
N GLY A 54 -7.34 -10.88 -2.23
CA GLY A 54 -6.69 -12.19 -2.33
C GLY A 54 -5.16 -12.09 -2.40
N ALA A 55 -4.67 -11.08 -3.13
CA ALA A 55 -3.24 -10.86 -3.36
C ALA A 55 -2.44 -10.68 -2.06
N PHE A 56 -3.00 -10.01 -1.04
CA PHE A 56 -2.36 -9.89 0.28
C PHE A 56 -2.84 -10.93 1.30
N CYS A 57 -4.12 -11.34 1.31
CA CYS A 57 -4.63 -12.26 2.33
C CYS A 57 -4.03 -13.67 2.21
N LEU A 58 -3.87 -14.20 1.00
CA LEU A 58 -3.32 -15.55 0.76
C LEU A 58 -1.92 -15.71 1.35
N PRO A 59 -0.92 -14.88 0.99
CA PRO A 59 0.44 -15.04 1.49
C PRO A 59 0.58 -14.71 2.98
N ILE A 60 -0.23 -13.79 3.51
CA ILE A 60 -0.24 -13.47 4.94
C ILE A 60 -0.80 -14.64 5.76
N LEU A 61 -1.94 -15.19 5.35
CA LEU A 61 -2.54 -16.36 6.00
C LEU A 61 -1.57 -17.53 6.03
N GLN A 62 -0.95 -17.83 4.88
CA GLN A 62 0.07 -18.87 4.77
C GLN A 62 1.22 -18.64 5.74
N THR A 63 1.80 -17.43 5.72
CA THR A 63 2.99 -17.13 6.53
C THR A 63 2.69 -17.19 8.03
N VAL A 64 1.53 -16.69 8.45
CA VAL A 64 1.05 -16.77 9.84
C VAL A 64 0.84 -18.23 10.24
N TYR A 65 0.17 -19.02 9.40
CA TYR A 65 -0.03 -20.46 9.62
C TYR A 65 1.30 -21.20 9.79
N GLU A 66 2.24 -21.01 8.87
CA GLU A 66 3.57 -21.63 8.91
C GLU A 66 4.33 -21.25 10.18
N THR A 67 4.20 -19.99 10.61
CA THR A 67 4.86 -19.49 11.82
C THR A 67 4.26 -20.12 13.08
N ILE A 68 2.94 -20.25 13.18
CA ILE A 68 2.29 -20.96 14.30
C ILE A 68 2.68 -22.44 14.29
N LYS A 69 2.72 -23.07 13.11
CA LYS A 69 3.09 -24.48 12.95
C LYS A 69 4.52 -24.72 13.42
N ASP A 70 5.44 -23.86 13.01
CA ASP A 70 6.85 -23.95 13.42
C ASP A 70 7.04 -23.72 14.91
N LEU A 71 6.25 -22.84 15.53
CA LEU A 71 6.24 -22.63 16.98
C LEU A 71 5.70 -23.87 17.73
N ARG A 72 4.62 -24.51 17.25
CA ARG A 72 4.05 -25.72 17.89
C ARG A 72 4.92 -26.95 17.71
N GLU A 73 5.53 -27.13 16.56
CA GLU A 73 6.44 -28.26 16.28
C GLU A 73 7.82 -28.08 16.95
N GLY A 74 8.03 -27.02 17.74
CA GLY A 74 9.31 -26.73 18.40
C GLY A 74 10.43 -26.34 17.42
N LYS A 75 10.09 -26.10 16.15
CA LYS A 75 11.01 -25.72 15.08
C LYS A 75 11.36 -24.22 15.09
N GLY A 76 10.68 -23.44 15.93
CA GLY A 76 11.11 -22.09 16.33
C GLY A 76 12.48 -22.04 17.01
N SER A 77 13.04 -23.20 17.38
CA SER A 77 14.47 -23.38 17.62
C SER A 77 15.00 -24.51 16.71
N SER A 78 15.63 -24.13 15.60
CA SER A 78 16.31 -25.03 14.64
C SER A 78 15.39 -25.79 13.67
N LYS A 79 15.00 -25.15 12.56
CA LYS A 79 14.67 -25.88 11.33
C LYS A 79 15.89 -25.88 10.41
N LYS A 80 16.60 -27.01 10.43
CA LYS A 80 17.51 -27.46 9.37
C LYS A 80 16.77 -27.35 8.04
N VAL A 81 17.27 -26.51 7.14
CA VAL A 81 17.06 -26.69 5.71
C VAL A 81 17.61 -28.07 5.36
N GLN A 82 16.81 -28.90 4.70
CA GLN A 82 17.31 -30.09 4.04
C GLN A 82 18.24 -29.66 2.90
N SER A 83 19.51 -29.42 3.24
CA SER A 83 20.60 -29.72 2.32
C SER A 83 21.06 -31.13 2.67
N SER A 84 20.98 -32.01 1.69
CA SER A 84 21.60 -33.32 1.69
C SER A 84 22.95 -33.37 2.41
N GLY A 85 23.07 -34.22 3.42
CA GLY A 85 24.33 -34.84 3.84
C GLY A 85 25.22 -34.10 4.84
N SER A 86 25.45 -34.77 5.97
CA SER A 86 26.53 -34.60 6.98
C SER A 86 26.31 -33.54 8.08
N GLY A 87 26.41 -33.99 9.34
CA GLY A 87 26.25 -33.13 10.52
C GLY A 87 27.38 -32.12 10.70
N GLY A 88 27.03 -30.86 10.98
CA GLY A 88 27.99 -29.76 11.19
C GLY A 88 27.52 -28.73 12.22
N LYS A 89 28.46 -28.23 13.01
CA LYS A 89 28.36 -27.23 14.10
C LYS A 89 27.72 -25.90 13.63
N SER A 90 27.09 -25.14 14.54
CA SER A 90 26.59 -23.79 14.25
C SER A 90 27.73 -22.84 13.80
N GLY A 91 27.71 -22.42 12.54
CA GLY A 91 28.74 -21.57 11.93
C GLY A 91 28.79 -20.14 12.49
N TRP A 92 29.91 -19.45 12.28
CA TRP A 92 30.10 -18.03 12.61
C TRP A 92 29.24 -17.15 11.70
N LYS A 93 28.58 -16.14 12.30
CA LYS A 93 27.62 -15.23 11.64
C LYS A 93 27.61 -13.86 12.33
N MET A 94 27.08 -12.84 11.65
CA MET A 94 26.73 -11.54 12.23
C MET A 94 25.44 -11.64 13.05
N ASN A 95 25.34 -10.85 14.12
CA ASN A 95 24.32 -10.99 15.14
C ASN A 95 23.13 -10.04 14.90
N VAL A 96 22.01 -10.62 14.48
CA VAL A 96 20.74 -9.92 14.22
C VAL A 96 20.13 -9.24 15.45
N TYR A 97 20.52 -9.67 16.66
CA TYR A 97 20.02 -9.12 17.93
C TYR A 97 20.95 -8.05 18.53
N ASP A 98 22.15 -7.89 17.97
CA ASP A 98 23.17 -6.96 18.44
C ASP A 98 23.56 -6.04 17.29
N ARG A 99 22.63 -5.14 16.95
CA ARG A 99 22.71 -4.28 15.77
C ARG A 99 22.06 -2.90 16.00
N GLY A 100 22.48 -1.90 15.23
CA GLY A 100 21.82 -0.60 15.13
C GLY A 100 20.49 -0.68 14.37
N ASP A 101 19.61 0.29 14.58
CA ASP A 101 18.21 0.24 14.14
C ASP A 101 18.06 0.01 12.63
N ALA A 102 18.88 0.70 11.81
CA ALA A 102 18.87 0.60 10.35
C ALA A 102 19.95 -0.32 9.78
N MET A 103 20.50 -1.24 10.59
CA MET A 103 21.38 -2.32 10.13
C MET A 103 20.56 -3.54 9.73
N ALA A 104 20.50 -3.90 8.46
CA ALA A 104 19.93 -5.16 8.00
C ALA A 104 21.02 -6.24 7.90
N ILE A 105 20.67 -7.48 8.24
CA ILE A 105 21.56 -8.65 8.13
C ILE A 105 20.80 -9.77 7.43
N SER A 106 21.41 -10.40 6.44
CA SER A 106 20.80 -11.53 5.70
C SER A 106 20.52 -12.74 6.59
N ALA A 107 19.63 -13.63 6.13
CA ALA A 107 19.23 -14.83 6.88
C ALA A 107 20.39 -15.81 7.14
N ASP A 108 21.40 -15.86 6.26
CA ASP A 108 22.62 -16.64 6.47
C ASP A 108 23.58 -15.98 7.47
N GLY A 109 23.36 -14.70 7.81
CA GLY A 109 24.16 -13.91 8.74
C GLY A 109 25.48 -13.41 8.15
N LEU A 110 25.64 -13.43 6.83
CA LEU A 110 26.90 -13.09 6.16
C LEU A 110 26.85 -11.78 5.37
N LEU A 111 25.70 -11.20 5.09
CA LEU A 111 25.57 -9.90 4.43
C LEU A 111 25.01 -8.88 5.40
N CYS A 112 25.71 -7.76 5.58
CA CYS A 112 25.23 -6.63 6.37
C CYS A 112 25.01 -5.44 5.45
N GLN A 113 23.93 -4.70 5.68
CA GLN A 113 23.55 -3.55 4.88
C GLN A 113 23.01 -2.44 5.77
N SER A 114 23.34 -1.19 5.45
CA SER A 114 22.61 -0.03 5.95
C SER A 114 22.37 0.94 4.80
N ARG A 115 21.17 1.50 4.69
CA ARG A 115 20.79 2.46 3.63
C ARG A 115 20.56 3.89 4.15
N ASP A 116 20.88 4.11 5.43
CA ASP A 116 20.79 5.42 6.06
C ASP A 116 21.96 6.30 5.57
N GLN A 117 21.63 7.42 4.91
CA GLN A 117 22.62 8.39 4.40
C GLN A 117 23.19 9.29 5.48
N GLN A 118 22.59 9.33 6.68
CA GLN A 118 23.00 10.23 7.76
C GLN A 118 23.59 9.46 8.94
N GLY A 119 22.90 8.42 9.40
CA GLY A 119 23.27 7.61 10.57
C GLY A 119 24.31 6.52 10.29
N TRP A 120 25.13 6.23 11.30
CA TRP A 120 26.00 5.06 11.33
C TRP A 120 25.32 3.96 12.13
N HIS A 121 25.21 2.77 11.54
CA HIS A 121 24.60 1.62 12.17
C HIS A 121 25.61 0.49 12.17
N GLY A 122 25.78 -0.22 13.28
CA GLY A 122 26.76 -1.30 13.40
C GLY A 122 26.19 -2.59 13.96
N THR A 123 26.96 -3.66 13.85
CA THR A 123 26.64 -4.98 14.41
C THR A 123 27.92 -5.77 14.70
N ARG A 124 27.81 -6.81 15.52
CA ARG A 124 28.90 -7.70 15.94
C ARG A 124 28.58 -9.15 15.55
N SER A 125 29.59 -10.02 15.56
CA SER A 125 29.38 -11.46 15.34
C SER A 125 28.65 -12.14 16.51
N THR A 126 28.04 -13.29 16.26
CA THR A 126 27.37 -14.11 17.29
C THR A 126 28.33 -14.75 18.28
N LYS A 127 29.61 -14.88 17.89
CA LYS A 127 30.70 -15.44 18.68
C LYS A 127 31.87 -14.46 18.73
N ALA A 128 32.67 -14.57 19.77
CA ALA A 128 33.94 -13.87 19.95
C ALA A 128 35.07 -14.85 20.19
N VAL A 129 36.29 -14.42 19.89
CA VAL A 129 37.51 -15.13 20.26
C VAL A 129 38.18 -14.48 21.46
N TYR A 130 38.79 -15.29 22.33
CA TYR A 130 39.56 -14.84 23.49
C TYR A 130 40.66 -15.85 23.82
N GLY A 131 41.59 -15.48 24.72
CA GLY A 131 42.70 -16.34 25.11
C GLY A 131 43.89 -16.21 24.14
N LYS A 132 44.54 -17.31 23.78
CA LYS A 132 45.71 -17.32 22.89
C LYS A 132 45.34 -17.72 21.47
N GLY A 133 46.03 -17.17 20.48
CA GLY A 133 45.88 -17.53 19.08
C GLY A 133 45.83 -16.34 18.11
N LYS A 134 45.91 -16.68 16.82
CA LYS A 134 45.89 -15.74 15.70
C LYS A 134 44.66 -16.01 14.84
N TYR A 135 43.79 -15.01 14.70
CA TYR A 135 42.46 -15.14 14.09
C TYR A 135 42.26 -14.19 12.92
N TYR A 136 41.48 -14.64 11.95
CA TYR A 136 41.24 -13.94 10.69
C TYR A 136 39.80 -14.09 10.19
N PHE A 137 39.28 -13.02 9.60
CA PHE A 137 38.11 -13.03 8.72
C PHE A 137 38.26 -11.97 7.64
N GLU A 138 37.48 -12.06 6.57
CA GLU A 138 37.45 -11.03 5.53
C GLU A 138 36.03 -10.51 5.30
N GLY A 139 35.93 -9.27 4.85
CA GLY A 139 34.69 -8.69 4.34
C GLY A 139 34.89 -8.07 2.96
N THR A 140 33.96 -8.30 2.05
CA THR A 140 33.90 -7.69 0.72
C THR A 140 32.86 -6.59 0.73
N VAL A 141 33.21 -5.38 0.28
CA VAL A 141 32.22 -4.32 0.08
C VAL A 141 31.44 -4.61 -1.19
N THR A 142 30.11 -4.73 -1.09
CA THR A 142 29.23 -5.11 -2.22
C THR A 142 28.44 -3.94 -2.77
N ASP A 143 28.41 -2.80 -2.08
CA ASP A 143 27.75 -1.59 -2.56
C ASP A 143 28.48 -0.32 -2.10
N GLU A 144 28.28 0.78 -2.84
CA GLU A 144 28.87 2.08 -2.52
C GLU A 144 28.39 2.61 -1.17
N GLY A 145 29.28 3.30 -0.44
CA GLY A 145 28.98 3.85 0.87
C GLY A 145 30.19 3.99 1.78
N LEU A 146 29.94 4.34 3.04
CA LEU A 146 30.97 4.41 4.08
C LEU A 146 30.83 3.23 5.04
N CYS A 147 31.95 2.55 5.31
CA CYS A 147 32.02 1.43 6.23
C CYS A 147 33.25 1.53 7.13
N ARG A 148 33.18 0.97 8.34
CA ARG A 148 34.34 0.67 9.21
C ARG A 148 34.22 -0.75 9.73
N ILE A 149 35.19 -1.59 9.38
CA ILE A 149 35.26 -3.02 9.72
C ILE A 149 36.38 -3.28 10.73
N GLY A 150 36.21 -4.24 11.64
CA GLY A 150 37.27 -4.61 12.56
C GLY A 150 36.81 -5.46 13.73
N TRP A 151 37.30 -5.12 14.92
CA TRP A 151 37.16 -5.93 16.12
C TRP A 151 36.60 -5.10 17.27
N SER A 152 35.70 -5.68 18.05
CA SER A 152 35.16 -4.99 19.24
C SER A 152 34.90 -5.95 20.38
N THR A 153 34.89 -5.43 21.61
CA THR A 153 34.41 -6.19 22.77
C THR A 153 32.89 -6.07 22.93
N SER A 154 32.29 -6.86 23.81
CA SER A 154 30.84 -6.75 24.12
C SER A 154 30.46 -5.41 24.77
N LYS A 155 31.43 -4.65 25.29
CA LYS A 155 31.23 -3.34 25.92
C LYS A 155 31.23 -2.18 24.92
N ALA A 156 31.69 -2.42 23.69
CA ALA A 156 31.73 -1.39 22.65
C ALA A 156 30.32 -0.98 22.22
N LYS A 157 30.19 0.29 21.83
CA LYS A 157 29.08 0.84 21.07
C LYS A 157 29.07 0.24 19.67
N LEU A 158 27.88 0.21 19.08
CA LEU A 158 27.68 -0.23 17.69
C LEU A 158 28.04 0.85 16.65
N ASP A 159 28.97 1.75 17.02
CA ASP A 159 29.60 2.71 16.12
C ASP A 159 31.12 2.52 16.25
N LEU A 160 31.65 1.57 15.48
CA LEU A 160 32.99 1.01 15.66
C LEU A 160 34.09 2.09 15.58
N GLY A 161 34.96 2.13 16.60
CA GLY A 161 36.08 3.09 16.68
C GLY A 161 35.75 4.41 17.36
N THR A 162 34.52 4.60 17.85
CA THR A 162 34.09 5.83 18.57
C THR A 162 34.16 5.71 20.10
N ASP A 163 34.74 4.62 20.59
CA ASP A 163 35.00 4.37 22.01
C ASP A 163 36.30 3.58 22.21
N ALA A 164 36.68 3.42 23.47
CA ALA A 164 37.88 2.70 23.90
C ALA A 164 37.72 1.17 23.88
N PHE A 165 36.70 0.61 23.23
CA PHE A 165 36.38 -0.83 23.26
C PHE A 165 36.26 -1.47 21.86
N GLY A 166 36.39 -0.69 20.80
CA GLY A 166 36.32 -1.15 19.40
C GLY A 166 37.38 -0.53 18.51
N TYR A 167 38.00 -1.37 17.67
CA TYR A 167 39.04 -1.01 16.70
C TYR A 167 38.48 -1.17 15.29
N GLY A 168 38.53 -0.12 14.49
CA GLY A 168 37.99 -0.10 13.13
C GLY A 168 39.00 0.32 12.08
N PHE A 169 38.79 -0.13 10.85
CA PHE A 169 39.43 0.38 9.64
C PHE A 169 38.34 0.78 8.64
N GLY A 170 38.38 2.04 8.22
CA GLY A 170 37.32 2.67 7.43
C GLY A 170 37.62 2.80 5.95
N GLY A 171 36.58 2.84 5.12
CA GLY A 171 36.66 2.99 3.66
C GLY A 171 37.42 4.22 3.18
N THR A 172 37.64 5.21 4.05
CA THR A 172 38.46 6.40 3.77
C THR A 172 39.97 6.19 4.00
N GLY A 173 40.41 4.96 4.27
CA GLY A 173 41.83 4.62 4.51
C GLY A 173 42.31 4.93 5.93
N LYS A 174 41.39 5.25 6.84
CA LYS A 174 41.70 5.61 8.22
C LYS A 174 41.45 4.46 9.20
N LYS A 175 42.37 4.27 10.13
CA LYS A 175 42.13 3.44 11.33
C LYS A 175 41.43 4.28 12.40
N SER A 176 40.56 3.66 13.19
CA SER A 176 39.76 4.35 14.20
C SER A 176 39.73 3.60 15.53
N PHE A 177 40.01 4.32 16.62
CA PHE A 177 39.93 3.86 18.01
C PHE A 177 39.70 5.06 18.94
N ASP A 178 38.82 4.95 19.93
CA ASP A 178 38.52 6.01 20.90
C ASP A 178 38.28 7.41 20.30
N LYS A 179 37.51 7.46 19.20
CA LYS A 179 37.19 8.66 18.42
C LYS A 179 38.39 9.33 17.73
N GLN A 180 39.55 8.70 17.71
CA GLN A 180 40.70 9.13 16.92
C GLN A 180 40.66 8.45 15.55
N PHE A 181 40.95 9.20 14.49
CA PHE A 181 40.86 8.74 13.10
C PHE A 181 42.15 9.09 12.35
N ASP A 182 43.08 8.13 12.28
CA ASP A 182 44.41 8.33 11.73
C ASP A 182 44.55 7.67 10.35
N SER A 183 45.29 8.32 9.44
CA SER A 183 45.69 7.69 8.19
C SER A 183 46.51 6.43 8.44
N TYR A 184 46.18 5.34 7.75
CA TYR A 184 46.82 4.05 8.01
C TYR A 184 47.01 3.21 6.76
N GLY A 185 45.95 3.00 5.99
CA GLY A 185 45.96 2.21 4.77
C GLY A 185 45.38 2.99 3.61
N GLU A 186 45.19 2.31 2.49
CA GLU A 186 44.53 2.92 1.34
C GLU A 186 43.00 2.96 1.52
N PRO A 187 42.32 3.99 0.97
CA PRO A 187 40.87 3.99 0.83
C PRO A 187 40.38 2.75 0.07
N PHE A 188 39.19 2.26 0.42
CA PHE A 188 38.57 1.10 -0.19
C PHE A 188 37.06 1.30 -0.37
N GLY A 189 36.49 0.64 -1.37
CA GLY A 189 35.09 0.77 -1.75
C GLY A 189 34.56 -0.50 -2.38
N ILE A 190 33.55 -0.37 -3.25
CA ILE A 190 32.88 -1.50 -3.89
C ILE A 190 33.89 -2.47 -4.54
N ASN A 191 33.65 -3.77 -4.36
CA ASN A 191 34.48 -4.91 -4.78
C ASN A 191 35.81 -5.12 -4.03
N ASP A 192 36.25 -4.19 -3.19
CA ASP A 192 37.44 -4.40 -2.37
C ASP A 192 37.17 -5.41 -1.23
N VAL A 193 38.18 -6.23 -0.94
CA VAL A 193 38.17 -7.23 0.13
C VAL A 193 39.12 -6.81 1.24
N ILE A 194 38.57 -6.69 2.45
CA ILE A 194 39.31 -6.29 3.64
C ILE A 194 39.51 -7.50 4.54
N GLY A 195 40.78 -7.90 4.71
CA GLY A 195 41.17 -8.93 5.66
C GLY A 195 41.46 -8.34 7.03
N CYS A 196 40.84 -8.88 8.07
CA CYS A 196 40.94 -8.41 9.46
C CYS A 196 41.75 -9.42 10.28
N PHE A 197 42.88 -8.98 10.86
CA PHE A 197 43.79 -9.83 11.62
C PHE A 197 43.78 -9.47 13.10
N LEU A 198 43.66 -10.48 13.95
CA LEU A 198 43.76 -10.36 15.40
C LEU A 198 44.78 -11.36 15.92
N ASN A 199 45.86 -10.86 16.52
CA ASN A 199 46.89 -11.68 17.16
C ASN A 199 46.76 -11.51 18.67
N LEU A 200 46.18 -12.49 19.36
CA LEU A 200 46.05 -12.47 20.82
C LEU A 200 47.30 -13.00 21.55
N ASP A 201 48.26 -13.58 20.82
CA ASP A 201 49.55 -13.98 21.41
C ASP A 201 50.43 -12.75 21.66
N ASP A 202 50.49 -11.85 20.68
CA ASP A 202 51.29 -10.62 20.73
C ASP A 202 50.44 -9.37 21.04
N PHE A 203 49.12 -9.52 21.14
CA PHE A 203 48.14 -8.45 21.37
C PHE A 203 48.16 -7.37 20.28
N GLU A 204 48.10 -7.77 19.01
CA GLU A 204 48.20 -6.87 17.86
C GLU A 204 46.98 -6.97 16.91
N ILE A 205 46.57 -5.84 16.34
CA ILE A 205 45.53 -5.75 15.31
C ILE A 205 46.11 -5.12 14.05
N LYS A 206 45.78 -5.69 12.88
CA LYS A 206 46.11 -5.14 11.56
C LYS A 206 45.05 -5.52 10.52
N TRP A 207 45.12 -4.86 9.36
CA TRP A 207 44.24 -5.13 8.23
C TRP A 207 45.02 -5.35 6.93
N SER A 208 44.33 -5.84 5.91
CA SER A 208 44.81 -5.93 4.53
C SER A 208 43.73 -5.45 3.57
N LYS A 209 44.13 -5.00 2.38
CA LYS A 209 43.23 -4.72 1.26
C LYS A 209 43.64 -5.58 0.08
N ASN A 210 42.71 -6.36 -0.47
CA ASN A 210 42.93 -7.23 -1.62
C ASN A 210 44.19 -8.11 -1.50
N GLY A 211 44.44 -8.64 -0.30
CA GLY A 211 45.59 -9.49 0.02
C GLY A 211 46.90 -8.76 0.30
N ILE A 212 46.96 -7.43 0.17
CA ILE A 212 48.11 -6.61 0.56
C ILE A 212 47.98 -6.27 2.04
N GLU A 213 48.78 -6.93 2.88
CA GLU A 213 48.82 -6.69 4.32
C GLU A 213 49.43 -5.32 4.65
N PHE A 214 48.74 -4.55 5.48
CA PHE A 214 49.28 -3.30 6.02
C PHE A 214 50.15 -3.57 7.24
N VAL A 215 50.93 -2.56 7.63
CA VAL A 215 51.73 -2.58 8.88
C VAL A 215 50.82 -2.73 10.10
N LYS A 216 51.38 -3.03 11.27
CA LYS A 216 50.59 -3.09 12.51
C LYS A 216 49.80 -1.79 12.73
N ALA A 217 48.50 -1.91 13.06
CA ALA A 217 47.63 -0.76 13.29
C ALA A 217 47.59 -0.34 14.76
N TYR A 218 47.40 -1.32 15.65
CA TYR A 218 47.22 -1.12 17.08
C TYR A 218 47.84 -2.24 17.90
N ASP A 219 48.35 -1.87 19.07
CA ASP A 219 48.56 -2.78 20.20
C ASP A 219 47.29 -2.76 21.07
N ILE A 220 46.76 -3.94 21.44
CA ILE A 220 45.55 -4.05 22.25
C ILE A 220 45.85 -3.49 23.65
N ALA A 221 45.04 -2.51 24.07
CA ALA A 221 45.16 -1.87 25.36
C ALA A 221 45.16 -2.89 26.52
N VAL A 222 45.99 -2.65 27.54
CA VAL A 222 46.26 -3.61 28.63
C VAL A 222 44.98 -4.09 29.32
N ASN A 223 44.01 -3.19 29.50
CA ASN A 223 42.70 -3.46 30.11
C ASN A 223 41.77 -4.33 29.24
N LEU A 224 42.06 -4.51 27.95
CA LEU A 224 41.26 -5.31 27.02
C LEU A 224 41.88 -6.68 26.70
N LYS A 225 43.10 -6.95 27.19
CA LYS A 225 43.83 -8.20 26.88
C LYS A 225 43.12 -9.47 27.38
N THR A 226 42.21 -9.34 28.36
CA THR A 226 41.41 -10.44 28.91
C THR A 226 39.99 -10.49 28.33
N GLU A 227 39.61 -9.53 27.50
CA GLU A 227 38.26 -9.44 26.92
C GLU A 227 38.13 -10.32 25.67
N ALA A 228 36.89 -10.64 25.31
CA ALA A 228 36.57 -11.38 24.09
C ALA A 228 36.30 -10.41 22.93
N PHE A 229 36.86 -10.72 21.76
CA PHE A 229 36.76 -9.90 20.55
C PHE A 229 35.81 -10.52 19.53
N TYR A 230 34.81 -9.74 19.17
CA TYR A 230 33.83 -10.02 18.11
C TYR A 230 34.31 -9.37 16.81
N ALA A 231 34.05 -10.04 15.68
CA ALA A 231 34.08 -9.36 14.39
C ALA A 231 32.98 -8.30 14.37
N ALA A 232 33.29 -7.10 13.90
CA ALA A 232 32.39 -5.96 13.98
C ALA A 232 32.42 -5.12 12.71
N ILE A 233 31.29 -4.50 12.42
CA ILE A 233 31.11 -3.61 11.28
C ILE A 233 30.20 -2.46 11.68
N VAL A 234 30.45 -1.29 11.10
CA VAL A 234 29.50 -0.17 11.06
C VAL A 234 29.40 0.34 9.63
N LEU A 235 28.19 0.58 9.17
CA LEU A 235 27.83 0.96 7.80
C LEU A 235 27.04 2.27 7.82
N LYS A 236 27.21 3.06 6.77
CA LYS A 236 26.46 4.27 6.47
C LYS A 236 26.22 4.32 4.96
N ASN A 237 24.97 4.10 4.56
CA ASN A 237 24.54 3.86 3.19
C ASN A 237 25.49 2.93 2.42
N ALA A 238 25.77 1.73 2.94
CA ALA A 238 26.76 0.79 2.42
C ALA A 238 26.29 -0.67 2.61
N GLU A 239 26.91 -1.60 1.89
CA GLU A 239 26.70 -3.04 2.03
C GLU A 239 28.04 -3.79 2.07
N MET A 240 28.15 -4.80 2.94
CA MET A 240 29.35 -5.60 3.08
C MET A 240 29.01 -7.07 3.38
N GLN A 241 29.64 -7.98 2.63
CA GLN A 241 29.54 -9.43 2.79
C GLN A 241 30.75 -9.98 3.55
N PHE A 242 30.53 -10.91 4.48
CA PHE A 242 31.53 -11.48 5.37
C PHE A 242 31.81 -12.93 5.04
N ASN A 243 33.08 -13.31 5.17
CA ASN A 243 33.51 -14.70 5.21
C ASN A 243 34.32 -14.92 6.49
N PHE A 244 33.82 -15.84 7.33
CA PHE A 244 34.49 -16.24 8.58
C PHE A 244 35.35 -17.51 8.42
N GLY A 245 35.47 -18.03 7.20
CA GLY A 245 36.19 -19.24 6.82
C GLY A 245 35.32 -20.48 6.72
N ASN A 246 34.01 -20.32 6.48
CA ASN A 246 33.14 -21.44 6.09
C ASN A 246 33.29 -21.76 4.60
N THR A 247 33.73 -20.77 3.82
CA THR A 247 34.13 -20.91 2.40
C THR A 247 35.59 -20.47 2.25
N PRO A 248 36.31 -20.91 1.19
CA PRO A 248 37.67 -20.45 0.94
C PRO A 248 37.74 -18.92 0.90
N PHE A 249 38.71 -18.35 1.61
CA PHE A 249 38.96 -16.90 1.56
C PHE A 249 39.43 -16.49 0.17
N LYS A 250 39.00 -15.32 -0.30
CA LYS A 250 39.55 -14.69 -1.51
C LYS A 250 41.03 -14.39 -1.31
N PHE A 251 41.40 -13.93 -0.12
CA PHE A 251 42.79 -13.67 0.26
C PHE A 251 43.12 -14.40 1.57
N PRO A 252 43.63 -15.64 1.50
CA PRO A 252 43.94 -16.41 2.70
C PRO A 252 45.11 -15.79 3.48
N PRO A 253 45.05 -15.76 4.82
CA PRO A 253 46.06 -15.11 5.63
C PRO A 253 47.36 -15.93 5.71
N LYS A 254 48.51 -15.26 5.77
CA LYS A 254 49.83 -15.88 6.01
C LYS A 254 50.18 -15.81 7.50
N GLY A 255 51.23 -16.52 7.94
CA GLY A 255 51.79 -16.34 9.29
C GLY A 255 51.03 -17.04 10.44
N GLY A 256 50.33 -18.14 10.15
CA GLY A 256 49.70 -19.00 11.17
C GLY A 256 48.35 -18.51 11.69
N TYR A 257 47.75 -17.50 11.06
CA TYR A 257 46.39 -17.06 11.36
C TYR A 257 45.37 -18.10 10.90
N LYS A 258 44.37 -18.35 11.74
CA LYS A 258 43.28 -19.30 11.50
C LYS A 258 41.99 -18.55 11.25
N ALA A 259 41.11 -19.15 10.45
CA ALA A 259 39.76 -18.64 10.28
C ALA A 259 39.02 -18.59 11.62
N LEU A 260 38.12 -17.61 11.80
CA LEU A 260 37.23 -17.58 12.97
C LEU A 260 36.40 -18.87 13.08
N SER A 261 35.92 -19.43 11.96
CA SER A 261 35.21 -20.72 11.91
C SER A 261 36.01 -21.91 12.45
N GLN A 262 37.34 -21.81 12.48
CA GLN A 262 38.28 -22.84 12.94
C GLN A 262 38.80 -22.60 14.36
N ALA A 263 38.29 -21.57 15.05
CA ALA A 263 38.66 -21.31 16.44
C ALA A 263 38.24 -22.47 17.35
N SER A 264 39.13 -22.85 18.29
CA SER A 264 38.82 -23.89 19.28
C SER A 264 37.63 -23.45 20.14
N PRO A 265 36.70 -24.36 20.51
CA PRO A 265 35.61 -24.05 21.43
C PRO A 265 36.07 -23.38 22.73
N ASP A 266 37.22 -23.78 23.27
CA ASP A 266 37.79 -23.23 24.52
C ASP A 266 38.29 -21.78 24.40
N CYS A 267 38.42 -21.29 23.16
CA CYS A 267 38.82 -19.91 22.84
C CYS A 267 37.64 -19.12 22.26
N CYS A 268 36.42 -19.67 22.28
CA CYS A 268 35.22 -19.04 21.74
C CYS A 268 34.25 -18.68 22.87
N LYS A 269 33.68 -17.49 22.79
CA LYS A 269 32.61 -17.04 23.69
C LYS A 269 31.39 -16.65 22.87
N ASP A 270 30.23 -17.24 23.16
CA ASP A 270 28.97 -16.83 22.55
C ASP A 270 28.53 -15.45 23.07
N SER A 271 27.85 -14.68 22.23
CA SER A 271 27.35 -13.35 22.60
C SER A 271 26.26 -13.45 23.67
N ASN A 272 26.46 -12.76 24.80
CA ASN A 272 25.54 -12.77 25.96
C ASN A 272 24.25 -11.95 25.76
N THR A 273 23.93 -11.52 24.54
CA THR A 273 22.64 -10.87 24.23
C THR A 273 21.45 -11.83 24.24
N GLY A 274 21.67 -13.13 24.45
CA GLY A 274 20.63 -14.12 24.82
C GLY A 274 20.26 -14.16 26.30
N GLY A 275 20.74 -13.20 27.11
CA GLY A 275 20.64 -13.18 28.57
C GLY A 275 19.45 -12.43 29.17
N LYS A 276 18.37 -12.16 28.42
CA LYS A 276 17.06 -12.31 29.05
C LYS A 276 16.78 -13.80 28.96
N THR A 277 16.68 -14.46 30.11
CA THR A 277 16.14 -15.80 30.27
C THR A 277 15.21 -16.08 29.10
N GLN A 278 15.52 -17.10 28.28
CA GLN A 278 14.54 -17.68 27.37
C GLN A 278 13.40 -18.20 28.26
N ALA A 279 12.53 -17.30 28.69
CA ALA A 279 11.17 -17.63 29.01
C ALA A 279 10.69 -18.35 27.77
N LYS A 280 10.24 -19.60 27.94
CA LYS A 280 9.44 -20.30 26.93
C LYS A 280 8.53 -19.25 26.31
N PHE A 281 8.64 -19.03 25.00
CA PHE A 281 7.82 -18.05 24.31
C PHE A 281 6.36 -18.43 24.52
N VAL A 282 5.68 -17.71 25.41
CA VAL A 282 4.23 -17.76 25.52
C VAL A 282 3.76 -16.58 24.69
N SER A 283 3.18 -16.89 23.53
CA SER A 283 2.42 -15.93 22.73
C SER A 283 1.53 -15.11 23.67
N ALA A 284 1.69 -13.79 23.72
CA ALA A 284 0.72 -12.97 24.42
C ALA A 284 -0.60 -13.13 23.64
N PRO A 285 -1.68 -13.64 24.24
CA PRO A 285 -2.90 -13.98 23.49
C PRO A 285 -3.50 -12.76 22.78
N ASN A 286 -3.25 -11.56 23.30
CA ASN A 286 -3.74 -10.31 22.78
C ASN A 286 -2.78 -9.59 21.81
N ALA A 287 -1.73 -10.24 21.30
CA ALA A 287 -0.78 -9.65 20.36
C ALA A 287 -0.76 -10.46 19.04
N PRO A 288 -1.51 -10.03 18.01
CA PRO A 288 -1.56 -10.75 16.74
C PRO A 288 -0.26 -10.63 15.94
N GLN A 289 -0.12 -11.48 14.92
CA GLN A 289 0.98 -11.44 13.96
C GLN A 289 0.69 -10.53 12.76
N ALA A 290 -0.58 -10.30 12.43
CA ALA A 290 -0.99 -9.43 11.34
C ALA A 290 -2.08 -8.45 11.79
N ILE A 291 -1.93 -7.18 11.40
CA ILE A 291 -2.99 -6.17 11.46
C ILE A 291 -3.28 -5.67 10.06
N ILE A 292 -4.56 -5.73 9.68
CA ILE A 292 -5.10 -5.25 8.42
C ILE A 292 -6.06 -4.10 8.73
N ILE A 293 -5.74 -2.90 8.22
CA ILE A 293 -6.54 -1.70 8.42
C ILE A 293 -7.37 -1.44 7.17
N GLU A 294 -8.68 -1.31 7.38
CA GLU A 294 -9.70 -1.07 6.37
C GLU A 294 -10.44 0.24 6.69
N PRO A 295 -10.77 1.11 5.71
CA PRO A 295 -11.38 2.40 5.98
C PRO A 295 -12.84 2.31 6.42
N SER A 296 -13.55 1.24 6.08
CA SER A 296 -14.97 1.04 6.40
C SER A 296 -15.22 -0.29 7.14
N ARG A 297 -16.35 -0.38 7.84
CA ARG A 297 -16.71 -1.59 8.59
C ARG A 297 -17.06 -2.73 7.63
N GLU A 298 -17.74 -2.38 6.55
CA GLU A 298 -18.21 -3.29 5.53
C GLU A 298 -17.04 -3.93 4.79
N LEU A 299 -15.97 -3.17 4.53
CA LEU A 299 -14.71 -3.68 4.00
C LEU A 299 -14.01 -4.63 4.97
N ALA A 300 -13.88 -4.23 6.24
CA ALA A 300 -13.29 -5.07 7.27
C ALA A 300 -14.02 -6.42 7.41
N GLU A 301 -15.36 -6.42 7.35
CA GLU A 301 -16.17 -7.64 7.34
C GLU A 301 -15.91 -8.50 6.10
N GLN A 302 -15.79 -7.89 4.91
CA GLN A 302 -15.49 -8.60 3.67
C GLN A 302 -14.10 -9.23 3.70
N THR A 303 -13.07 -8.49 4.09
CA THR A 303 -11.68 -8.97 4.18
C THR A 303 -11.58 -10.13 5.17
N LEU A 304 -12.21 -10.03 6.35
CA LEU A 304 -12.28 -11.13 7.31
C LEU A 304 -12.97 -12.37 6.71
N THR A 305 -14.08 -12.17 6.00
CA THR A 305 -14.83 -13.26 5.35
C THR A 305 -13.97 -13.95 4.28
N GLN A 306 -13.13 -13.21 3.55
CA GLN A 306 -12.20 -13.78 2.58
C GLN A 306 -11.13 -14.64 3.26
N ILE A 307 -10.52 -14.14 4.34
CA ILE A 307 -9.57 -14.93 5.15
C ILE A 307 -10.21 -16.22 5.66
N GLN A 308 -11.47 -16.17 6.10
CA GLN A 308 -12.23 -17.34 6.54
C GLN A 308 -12.46 -18.37 5.43
N LYS A 309 -12.68 -17.92 4.20
CA LYS A 309 -12.79 -18.81 3.03
C LYS A 309 -11.45 -19.44 2.70
N PHE A 310 -10.37 -18.65 2.66
CA PHE A 310 -9.02 -19.14 2.34
C PHE A 310 -8.48 -20.13 3.38
N LYS A 311 -8.83 -19.95 4.66
CA LYS A 311 -8.38 -20.84 5.73
C LYS A 311 -9.16 -22.16 5.85
N LYS A 312 -10.18 -22.41 5.00
CA LYS A 312 -11.11 -23.55 5.13
C LYS A 312 -10.42 -24.90 5.31
N TYR A 313 -9.30 -25.13 4.64
CA TYR A 313 -8.53 -26.39 4.70
C TYR A 313 -7.27 -26.31 5.59
N VAL A 314 -7.10 -25.20 6.32
CA VAL A 314 -5.96 -24.94 7.21
C VAL A 314 -6.37 -25.25 8.66
N GLU A 315 -6.43 -26.54 9.00
CA GLU A 315 -7.06 -27.00 10.26
C GLU A 315 -6.05 -27.19 11.42
N ASN A 316 -4.78 -27.47 11.14
CA ASN A 316 -3.80 -27.77 12.19
C ASN A 316 -2.40 -27.19 11.89
N PRO A 317 -1.95 -26.15 12.62
CA PRO A 317 -2.70 -25.37 13.62
C PRO A 317 -3.83 -24.52 13.05
N GLU A 318 -4.91 -24.37 13.80
CA GLU A 318 -5.95 -23.37 13.52
C GLU A 318 -5.36 -21.95 13.62
N VAL A 319 -5.61 -21.14 12.59
CA VAL A 319 -5.34 -19.69 12.58
C VAL A 319 -6.60 -18.95 13.06
N ARG A 320 -6.43 -18.08 14.05
CA ARG A 320 -7.51 -17.32 14.67
C ARG A 320 -7.52 -15.88 14.21
N GLU A 321 -8.63 -15.45 13.62
CA GLU A 321 -8.86 -14.09 13.18
C GLU A 321 -9.91 -13.37 14.05
N LEU A 322 -9.79 -12.04 14.15
CA LEU A 322 -10.78 -11.21 14.82
C LEU A 322 -11.07 -9.93 14.03
N LEU A 323 -12.36 -9.59 13.98
CA LEU A 323 -12.86 -8.32 13.46
C LEU A 323 -12.97 -7.26 14.56
N ILE A 324 -12.29 -6.14 14.38
CA ILE A 324 -12.26 -5.02 15.32
C ILE A 324 -12.89 -3.79 14.67
N ILE A 325 -14.21 -3.65 14.88
CA ILE A 325 -15.00 -2.54 14.34
C ILE A 325 -15.84 -1.84 15.40
N GLY A 326 -16.16 -0.58 15.16
CA GLY A 326 -17.11 0.18 15.99
C GLY A 326 -18.52 -0.38 15.89
N GLY A 327 -19.37 -0.08 16.88
CA GLY A 327 -20.77 -0.54 16.93
C GLY A 327 -20.97 -1.97 17.47
N VAL A 328 -19.89 -2.73 17.64
CA VAL A 328 -19.88 -4.01 18.37
C VAL A 328 -19.47 -3.78 19.82
N ASN A 329 -20.00 -4.57 20.74
CA ASN A 329 -19.65 -4.51 22.17
C ASN A 329 -18.16 -4.78 22.36
N VAL A 330 -17.48 -3.85 23.06
CA VAL A 330 -16.04 -3.93 23.31
C VAL A 330 -15.70 -5.16 24.15
N LYS A 331 -16.56 -5.54 25.10
CA LYS A 331 -16.30 -6.68 25.99
C LYS A 331 -16.14 -7.98 25.21
N ASP A 332 -17.00 -8.21 24.22
CA ASP A 332 -17.00 -9.42 23.41
C ASP A 332 -15.70 -9.51 22.57
N GLN A 333 -15.25 -8.38 21.99
CA GLN A 333 -13.98 -8.31 21.25
C GLN A 333 -12.79 -8.59 22.16
N VAL A 334 -12.78 -8.03 23.37
CA VAL A 334 -11.70 -8.22 24.35
C VAL A 334 -11.67 -9.66 24.87
N GLU A 335 -12.83 -10.29 25.04
CA GLU A 335 -12.89 -11.70 25.43
C GLU A 335 -12.24 -12.60 24.38
N VAL A 336 -12.48 -12.34 23.08
CA VAL A 336 -11.84 -13.09 22.00
C VAL A 336 -10.34 -12.80 21.93
N LEU A 337 -9.91 -11.54 22.08
CA LEU A 337 -8.49 -11.18 22.16
C LEU A 337 -7.79 -11.93 23.29
N ASN A 338 -8.41 -12.03 24.47
CA ASN A 338 -7.83 -12.74 25.61
C ASN A 338 -7.71 -14.26 25.38
N LYS A 339 -8.47 -14.84 24.45
CA LYS A 339 -8.38 -16.26 24.07
C LYS A 339 -7.21 -16.55 23.13
N GLY A 340 -6.62 -15.54 22.48
CA GLY A 340 -5.57 -15.71 21.47
C GLY A 340 -6.07 -15.39 20.07
N VAL A 341 -5.46 -14.41 19.40
CA VAL A 341 -5.75 -14.02 18.01
C VAL A 341 -4.46 -13.86 17.23
N ASP A 342 -4.41 -14.37 16.00
CA ASP A 342 -3.25 -14.35 15.11
C ASP A 342 -3.36 -13.26 14.03
N ILE A 343 -4.57 -13.00 13.53
CA ILE A 343 -4.84 -11.99 12.49
C ILE A 343 -5.96 -11.05 12.94
N VAL A 344 -5.72 -9.75 12.89
CA VAL A 344 -6.73 -8.73 13.18
C VAL A 344 -7.07 -7.97 11.91
N VAL A 345 -8.36 -7.89 11.59
CA VAL A 345 -8.92 -6.98 10.57
C VAL A 345 -9.70 -5.90 11.30
N ALA A 346 -9.38 -4.63 11.06
CA ALA A 346 -9.89 -3.56 11.90
C ALA A 346 -10.18 -2.25 11.16
N THR A 347 -11.11 -1.47 11.73
CA THR A 347 -11.29 -0.06 11.37
C THR A 347 -10.47 0.84 12.30
N PRO A 348 -9.86 1.93 11.79
CA PRO A 348 -8.95 2.80 12.54
C PRO A 348 -9.42 3.20 13.94
N GLY A 349 -10.66 3.70 14.06
CA GLY A 349 -11.15 4.26 15.33
C GLY A 349 -11.29 3.23 16.45
N ARG A 350 -11.77 2.01 16.17
CA ARG A 350 -11.87 0.96 17.20
C ARG A 350 -10.50 0.32 17.47
N LEU A 351 -9.66 0.21 16.45
CA LEU A 351 -8.28 -0.28 16.60
C LEU A 351 -7.49 0.60 17.58
N GLU A 352 -7.55 1.92 17.40
CA GLU A 352 -6.87 2.88 18.26
C GLU A 352 -7.33 2.81 19.73
N ASP A 353 -8.64 2.67 19.98
CA ASP A 353 -9.21 2.51 21.32
C ASP A 353 -8.63 1.28 22.04
N LEU A 354 -8.56 0.13 21.36
CA LEU A 354 -8.04 -1.10 21.97
C LEU A 354 -6.52 -1.07 22.20
N ILE A 355 -5.76 -0.36 21.35
CA ILE A 355 -4.32 -0.21 21.52
C ILE A 355 -4.01 0.79 22.65
N SER A 356 -4.66 1.95 22.65
CA SER A 356 -4.44 2.98 23.67
C SER A 356 -4.87 2.55 25.08
N THR A 357 -5.84 1.63 25.17
CA THR A 357 -6.24 1.00 26.44
C THR A 357 -5.45 -0.27 26.79
N SER A 358 -4.36 -0.56 26.06
CA SER A 358 -3.47 -1.72 26.24
C SER A 358 -4.17 -3.07 26.16
N LYS A 359 -5.32 -3.15 25.48
CA LYS A 359 -6.09 -4.38 25.28
C LYS A 359 -5.60 -5.17 24.07
N LEU A 360 -5.07 -4.47 23.05
CA LEU A 360 -4.41 -5.06 21.89
C LEU A 360 -2.90 -4.73 21.91
N GLY A 361 -2.06 -5.76 21.89
CA GLY A 361 -0.61 -5.63 21.83
C GLY A 361 -0.09 -5.53 20.39
N LEU A 362 1.00 -4.79 20.20
CA LEU A 362 1.66 -4.61 18.90
C LEU A 362 3.00 -5.35 18.80
N GLN A 363 3.42 -6.04 19.87
CA GLN A 363 4.78 -6.55 20.01
C GLN A 363 5.09 -7.76 19.12
N GLN A 364 4.07 -8.40 18.55
CA GLN A 364 4.20 -9.60 17.72
C GLN A 364 3.84 -9.35 16.25
N ILE A 365 3.54 -8.10 15.88
CA ILE A 365 3.14 -7.75 14.53
C ILE A 365 4.30 -7.96 13.57
N ARG A 366 4.10 -8.88 12.64
CA ARG A 366 4.97 -9.16 11.49
C ARG A 366 4.43 -8.55 10.21
N PHE A 367 3.11 -8.47 10.05
CA PHE A 367 2.45 -7.88 8.89
C PHE A 367 1.64 -6.66 9.29
N PHE A 368 1.95 -5.53 8.66
CA PHE A 368 1.16 -4.31 8.76
C PHE A 368 0.57 -3.95 7.40
N VAL A 369 -0.74 -4.14 7.26
CA VAL A 369 -1.45 -3.99 5.99
C VAL A 369 -2.36 -2.78 6.03
N LEU A 370 -2.28 -1.95 4.99
CA LEU A 370 -3.20 -0.84 4.74
C LEU A 370 -3.94 -1.11 3.44
N ASP A 371 -5.24 -1.39 3.50
CA ASP A 371 -6.08 -1.44 2.30
C ASP A 371 -6.79 -0.09 2.09
N GLU A 372 -7.07 0.24 0.82
CA GLU A 372 -7.55 1.55 0.39
C GLU A 372 -6.80 2.71 1.06
N CYS A 373 -5.47 2.67 0.98
CA CYS A 373 -4.60 3.59 1.73
C CYS A 373 -4.85 5.08 1.42
N ASP A 374 -5.18 5.41 0.18
CA ASP A 374 -5.65 6.73 -0.24
C ASP A 374 -6.91 7.14 0.54
N GLY A 375 -7.89 6.25 0.63
CA GLY A 375 -9.10 6.46 1.44
C GLY A 375 -8.82 6.67 2.92
N LEU A 376 -7.86 5.92 3.50
CA LEU A 376 -7.43 6.08 4.90
C LEU A 376 -6.76 7.45 5.14
N LEU A 377 -5.91 7.89 4.21
CA LEU A 377 -5.21 9.18 4.30
C LEU A 377 -6.18 10.36 4.14
N SER A 378 -7.05 10.34 3.13
CA SER A 378 -8.09 11.37 2.94
C SER A 378 -9.06 11.46 4.12
N ALA A 379 -9.31 10.35 4.83
CA ALA A 379 -10.13 10.33 6.05
C ALA A 379 -9.41 10.88 7.30
N GLY A 380 -8.15 11.31 7.19
CA GLY A 380 -7.37 11.91 8.27
C GLY A 380 -6.67 10.91 9.19
N TYR A 381 -6.48 9.65 8.79
CA TYR A 381 -5.83 8.63 9.62
C TYR A 381 -4.31 8.55 9.48
N GLY A 382 -3.68 9.47 8.73
CA GLY A 382 -2.22 9.47 8.52
C GLY A 382 -1.41 9.50 9.82
N ASP A 383 -1.81 10.30 10.82
CA ASP A 383 -1.12 10.39 12.11
C ASP A 383 -1.28 9.13 12.95
N LEU A 384 -2.42 8.45 12.85
CA LEU A 384 -2.62 7.15 13.48
C LEU A 384 -1.69 6.10 12.86
N ILE A 385 -1.64 6.01 11.52
CA ILE A 385 -0.78 5.07 10.80
C ILE A 385 0.68 5.28 11.21
N ASN A 386 1.15 6.54 11.30
CA ASN A 386 2.51 6.86 11.74
C ASN A 386 2.79 6.41 13.17
N ARG A 387 1.87 6.68 14.11
CA ARG A 387 2.03 6.26 15.51
C ARG A 387 2.03 4.74 15.64
N LEU A 388 1.12 4.05 14.96
CA LEU A 388 1.09 2.59 14.94
C LEU A 388 2.40 2.02 14.40
N HIS A 389 2.86 2.53 13.25
CA HIS A 389 4.14 2.13 12.70
C HIS A 389 5.29 2.35 13.70
N GLN A 390 5.36 3.50 14.38
CA GLN A 390 6.40 3.75 15.39
C GLN A 390 6.34 2.80 16.60
N GLN A 391 5.15 2.38 17.01
CA GLN A 391 4.96 1.47 18.14
C GLN A 391 5.20 -0.01 17.80
N ILE A 392 5.05 -0.39 16.53
CA ILE A 392 5.30 -1.76 16.05
C ILE A 392 6.82 -2.03 15.99
N PRO A 393 7.32 -3.12 16.61
CA PRO A 393 8.71 -3.53 16.46
C PRO A 393 9.10 -3.76 14.99
N LYS A 394 10.24 -3.21 14.56
CA LYS A 394 10.73 -3.38 13.18
C LYS A 394 11.31 -4.75 12.91
N VAL A 395 11.68 -5.46 13.96
CA VAL A 395 12.08 -6.86 13.92
C VAL A 395 11.37 -7.58 15.03
N THR A 396 10.69 -8.67 14.68
CA THR A 396 10.02 -9.57 15.60
C THR A 396 11.05 -10.43 16.34
N ASN A 397 10.65 -11.03 17.46
CA ASN A 397 11.57 -11.76 18.35
C ASN A 397 12.24 -12.98 17.69
N ASP A 398 11.67 -13.50 16.60
CA ASP A 398 12.22 -14.56 15.75
C ASP A 398 13.23 -14.04 14.69
N GLY A 399 13.57 -12.75 14.72
CA GLY A 399 14.54 -12.12 13.83
C GLY A 399 13.99 -11.76 12.44
N LYS A 400 12.68 -11.92 12.20
CA LYS A 400 12.03 -11.49 10.96
C LYS A 400 11.71 -9.99 11.02
N ARG A 401 11.78 -9.29 9.88
CA ARG A 401 11.42 -7.87 9.83
C ARG A 401 9.90 -7.69 9.77
N LEU A 402 9.44 -6.53 10.22
CA LEU A 402 8.11 -6.03 9.90
C LEU A 402 7.99 -5.87 8.39
N GLN A 403 6.95 -6.46 7.82
CA GLN A 403 6.61 -6.35 6.42
C GLN A 403 5.37 -5.49 6.27
N MET A 404 5.45 -4.47 5.43
CA MET A 404 4.35 -3.55 5.16
C MET A 404 3.76 -3.84 3.78
N VAL A 405 2.45 -4.02 3.72
CA VAL A 405 1.71 -4.23 2.47
C VAL A 405 0.66 -3.13 2.34
N VAL A 406 0.72 -2.37 1.26
CA VAL A 406 -0.16 -1.23 1.04
C VAL A 406 -0.89 -1.42 -0.28
N CYS A 407 -2.21 -1.44 -0.21
CA CYS A 407 -3.09 -1.46 -1.37
C CYS A 407 -3.76 -0.09 -1.48
N SER A 408 -3.78 0.46 -2.69
CA SER A 408 -4.48 1.70 -2.97
C SER A 408 -4.93 1.71 -4.41
N ALA A 409 -5.99 2.45 -4.72
CA ALA A 409 -6.37 2.63 -6.12
C ALA A 409 -5.50 3.67 -6.83
N THR A 410 -4.78 4.51 -6.09
CA THR A 410 -4.05 5.68 -6.59
C THR A 410 -2.64 5.76 -5.99
N LEU A 411 -1.73 4.87 -6.44
CA LEU A 411 -0.33 4.85 -5.96
C LEU A 411 0.44 6.15 -6.24
N HIS A 412 -0.02 6.94 -7.19
CA HIS A 412 0.62 8.18 -7.57
C HIS A 412 0.14 9.41 -6.80
N SER A 413 -0.85 9.27 -5.91
CA SER A 413 -1.23 10.37 -5.02
C SER A 413 -0.05 10.80 -4.16
N PHE A 414 0.10 12.11 -3.97
CA PHE A 414 1.22 12.70 -3.23
C PHE A 414 1.32 12.13 -1.80
N ASP A 415 0.18 11.97 -1.13
CA ASP A 415 0.13 11.50 0.25
C ASP A 415 0.51 10.01 0.38
N VAL A 416 0.08 9.15 -0.56
CA VAL A 416 0.46 7.73 -0.55
C VAL A 416 1.96 7.58 -0.83
N LYS A 417 2.50 8.30 -1.83
CA LYS A 417 3.95 8.34 -2.12
C LYS A 417 4.76 8.75 -0.90
N LYS A 418 4.41 9.89 -0.30
CA LYS A 418 5.09 10.45 0.88
C LYS A 418 5.01 9.52 2.08
N MET A 419 3.90 8.80 2.27
CA MET A 419 3.76 7.80 3.32
C MET A 419 4.64 6.59 3.04
N ALA A 420 4.62 6.06 1.82
CA ALA A 420 5.41 4.89 1.43
C ALA A 420 6.90 5.15 1.58
N GLU A 421 7.42 6.29 1.10
CA GLU A 421 8.82 6.70 1.25
C GLU A 421 9.25 6.82 2.73
N ARG A 422 8.32 7.21 3.60
CA ARG A 422 8.60 7.40 5.03
C ARG A 422 8.53 6.10 5.84
N LEU A 423 7.58 5.22 5.53
CA LEU A 423 7.24 4.09 6.39
C LEU A 423 7.70 2.73 5.83
N MET A 424 7.65 2.54 4.52
CA MET A 424 7.95 1.26 3.88
C MET A 424 9.44 1.12 3.60
N TYR A 425 9.94 -0.11 3.65
CA TYR A 425 11.34 -0.44 3.41
C TYR A 425 11.52 -1.05 2.02
N PHE A 426 12.01 -0.23 1.08
CA PHE A 426 12.17 -0.58 -0.34
C PHE A 426 10.95 -1.33 -0.92
N PRO A 427 9.76 -0.69 -0.89
CA PRO A 427 8.56 -1.34 -1.38
C PRO A 427 8.69 -1.65 -2.87
N THR A 428 8.25 -2.83 -3.27
CA THR A 428 8.05 -3.16 -4.68
C THR A 428 6.76 -2.47 -5.14
N TRP A 429 6.86 -1.70 -6.21
CA TRP A 429 5.74 -1.00 -6.82
C TRP A 429 5.09 -1.89 -7.85
N ILE A 430 3.87 -2.33 -7.58
CA ILE A 430 3.05 -3.10 -8.51
C ILE A 430 1.94 -2.17 -8.98
N ASP A 431 2.21 -1.44 -10.06
CA ASP A 431 1.24 -0.52 -10.67
C ASP A 431 0.71 -1.12 -11.97
N LEU A 432 -0.41 -1.83 -11.85
CA LEU A 432 -1.10 -2.43 -12.99
C LEU A 432 -2.17 -1.50 -13.59
N LYS A 433 -2.35 -0.32 -12.99
CA LYS A 433 -3.28 0.70 -13.50
C LYS A 433 -2.57 1.72 -14.41
N GLY A 434 -1.31 2.01 -14.16
CA GLY A 434 -0.65 3.19 -14.75
C GLY A 434 -1.23 4.49 -14.19
N GLN A 435 -1.11 5.59 -14.93
CA GLN A 435 -1.82 6.83 -14.57
C GLN A 435 -3.33 6.58 -14.55
N ASP A 436 -4.06 7.31 -13.71
CA ASP A 436 -5.52 7.13 -13.56
C ASP A 436 -6.24 7.29 -14.90
N ALA A 437 -6.56 6.16 -15.54
CA ALA A 437 -7.30 6.13 -16.80
C ALA A 437 -8.73 5.61 -16.56
N VAL A 438 -9.67 6.15 -17.33
CA VAL A 438 -11.04 5.61 -17.38
C VAL A 438 -11.02 4.40 -18.32
N PRO A 439 -11.52 3.22 -17.90
CA PRO A 439 -11.62 2.07 -18.79
C PRO A 439 -12.44 2.41 -20.04
N GLU A 440 -12.04 1.93 -21.22
CA GLU A 440 -12.77 2.16 -22.49
C GLU A 440 -14.23 1.66 -22.44
N THR A 441 -14.53 0.74 -21.53
CA THR A 441 -15.86 0.19 -21.26
C THR A 441 -16.77 1.11 -20.42
N VAL A 442 -16.26 2.26 -19.96
CA VAL A 442 -17.01 3.26 -19.21
C VAL A 442 -17.28 4.47 -20.12
N HIS A 443 -18.55 4.65 -20.49
CA HIS A 443 -19.00 5.88 -21.09
C HIS A 443 -19.36 6.85 -19.95
N HIS A 444 -18.69 7.99 -19.88
CA HIS A 444 -19.01 9.06 -18.94
C HIS A 444 -19.49 10.32 -19.67
N SER A 445 -20.53 10.94 -19.13
CA SER A 445 -21.10 12.16 -19.70
C SER A 445 -21.50 13.14 -18.61
N VAL A 446 -21.51 14.43 -18.95
CA VAL A 446 -21.82 15.54 -18.05
C VAL A 446 -23.06 16.27 -18.52
N CYS A 447 -24.05 16.43 -17.64
CA CYS A 447 -25.18 17.31 -17.86
C CYS A 447 -24.97 18.59 -17.04
N MET A 448 -24.93 19.74 -17.71
CA MET A 448 -24.85 21.04 -17.04
C MET A 448 -26.22 21.42 -16.48
N VAL A 449 -26.30 21.65 -15.18
CA VAL A 449 -27.50 22.11 -14.48
C VAL A 449 -27.45 23.63 -14.40
N ASP A 450 -28.19 24.28 -15.29
CA ASP A 450 -28.24 25.74 -15.37
C ASP A 450 -29.58 26.28 -14.89
N PRO A 451 -29.64 26.97 -13.73
CA PRO A 451 -30.90 27.47 -13.17
C PRO A 451 -31.42 28.74 -13.88
N VAL A 452 -30.62 29.36 -14.75
CA VAL A 452 -31.00 30.51 -15.57
C VAL A 452 -31.69 30.03 -16.84
N LEU A 453 -31.11 29.02 -17.50
CA LEU A 453 -31.66 28.45 -18.74
C LEU A 453 -32.87 27.55 -18.46
N ASP A 454 -32.78 26.72 -17.41
CA ASP A 454 -33.87 25.85 -17.01
C ASP A 454 -34.67 26.50 -15.88
N THR A 455 -35.83 27.07 -16.22
CA THR A 455 -36.71 27.74 -15.26
C THR A 455 -37.78 26.83 -14.67
N GLN A 456 -37.75 25.51 -14.93
CA GLN A 456 -38.84 24.63 -14.51
C GLN A 456 -39.04 24.62 -12.99
N TRP A 457 -37.95 24.79 -12.23
CA TRP A 457 -37.93 24.87 -10.77
C TRP A 457 -38.87 25.95 -10.19
N LYS A 458 -39.16 27.02 -10.93
CA LYS A 458 -40.11 28.07 -10.52
C LYS A 458 -41.56 27.59 -10.48
N SER A 459 -41.88 26.56 -11.27
CA SER A 459 -43.24 26.05 -11.48
C SER A 459 -43.49 24.66 -10.88
N LEU A 460 -42.45 24.02 -10.33
CA LEU A 460 -42.54 22.69 -9.72
C LEU A 460 -43.35 22.74 -8.43
N ARG A 461 -44.54 22.13 -8.45
CA ARG A 461 -45.38 21.99 -7.24
C ARG A 461 -44.87 20.95 -6.25
N LYS A 462 -44.12 19.95 -6.74
CA LYS A 462 -43.49 18.89 -5.95
C LYS A 462 -42.05 18.75 -6.40
N HIS A 463 -41.12 19.10 -5.52
CA HIS A 463 -39.69 19.00 -5.77
C HIS A 463 -38.99 18.29 -4.61
N ILE A 464 -37.73 17.93 -4.83
CA ILE A 464 -36.86 17.36 -3.79
C ILE A 464 -36.72 18.36 -2.65
N LYS A 465 -36.76 17.86 -1.41
CA LYS A 465 -36.41 18.66 -0.24
C LYS A 465 -34.91 18.96 -0.28
N THR A 466 -34.52 20.22 -0.12
CA THR A 466 -33.11 20.62 -0.11
C THR A 466 -32.49 20.45 1.28
N ASP A 467 -31.17 20.70 1.39
CA ASP A 467 -30.36 20.55 2.60
C ASP A 467 -30.58 21.66 3.66
N GLY A 468 -31.53 22.58 3.39
CA GLY A 468 -31.92 23.65 4.29
C GLY A 468 -30.86 24.76 4.46
N VAL A 469 -29.78 24.76 3.65
CA VAL A 469 -28.70 25.75 3.78
C VAL A 469 -29.19 27.19 3.54
N HIS A 470 -30.28 27.32 2.77
CA HIS A 470 -30.91 28.59 2.40
C HIS A 470 -32.16 28.94 3.23
N GLU A 471 -32.52 28.19 4.28
CA GLU A 471 -33.73 28.46 5.09
C GLU A 471 -33.76 29.86 5.72
N LYS A 472 -32.58 30.44 5.97
CA LYS A 472 -32.41 31.80 6.54
C LYS A 472 -32.24 32.88 5.47
N ASP A 473 -32.01 32.47 4.22
CA ASP A 473 -31.80 33.40 3.11
C ASP A 473 -33.18 33.90 2.64
N LYS A 474 -33.31 35.21 2.40
CA LYS A 474 -34.56 35.79 1.87
C LYS A 474 -34.65 35.54 0.37
N LEU A 475 -34.98 34.31 -0.01
CA LEU A 475 -35.08 33.92 -1.41
C LEU A 475 -36.26 34.62 -2.07
N ASN A 476 -36.00 35.41 -3.11
CA ASN A 476 -37.02 35.99 -3.97
C ASN A 476 -36.72 35.64 -5.43
N PHE A 477 -37.68 34.97 -6.08
CA PHE A 477 -37.63 34.50 -7.48
C PHE A 477 -37.43 35.62 -8.52
N GLU A 478 -37.59 36.89 -8.14
CA GLU A 478 -37.40 38.06 -9.01
C GLU A 478 -36.01 38.70 -8.87
N THR A 479 -35.31 38.46 -7.75
CA THR A 479 -34.07 39.18 -7.40
C THR A 479 -32.78 38.59 -7.97
N HIS A 480 -32.85 37.44 -8.67
CA HIS A 480 -31.72 36.79 -9.35
C HIS A 480 -30.43 36.71 -8.49
N SER A 481 -30.57 36.41 -7.19
CA SER A 481 -29.43 36.31 -6.27
C SER A 481 -28.67 34.99 -6.43
N GLN A 482 -27.42 34.97 -5.94
CA GLN A 482 -26.59 33.77 -5.99
C GLN A 482 -27.16 32.63 -5.14
N GLU A 483 -27.75 32.95 -3.98
CA GLU A 483 -28.44 32.01 -3.10
C GLU A 483 -29.68 31.40 -3.77
N MET A 484 -30.43 32.20 -4.54
CA MET A 484 -31.59 31.72 -5.29
C MET A 484 -31.16 30.71 -6.36
N TYR A 485 -30.11 31.02 -7.13
CA TYR A 485 -29.60 30.09 -8.14
C TYR A 485 -29.02 28.81 -7.51
N SER A 486 -28.35 28.93 -6.38
CA SER A 486 -27.88 27.78 -5.60
C SER A 486 -29.03 26.87 -5.16
N GLU A 487 -30.12 27.43 -4.61
CA GLU A 487 -31.31 26.64 -4.25
C GLU A 487 -31.99 26.01 -5.49
N ALA A 488 -32.08 26.76 -6.59
CA ALA A 488 -32.66 26.29 -7.84
C ALA A 488 -31.89 25.10 -8.42
N VAL A 489 -30.55 25.11 -8.39
CA VAL A 489 -29.72 23.98 -8.81
C VAL A 489 -30.03 22.72 -8.01
N LYS A 490 -30.17 22.83 -6.69
CA LYS A 490 -30.50 21.68 -5.82
C LYS A 490 -31.85 21.06 -6.19
N ILE A 491 -32.83 21.91 -6.49
CA ILE A 491 -34.15 21.48 -6.96
C ILE A 491 -34.05 20.77 -8.32
N LEU A 492 -33.36 21.39 -9.28
CA LEU A 492 -33.20 20.85 -10.64
C LEU A 492 -32.46 19.52 -10.67
N LYS A 493 -31.41 19.35 -9.86
CA LYS A 493 -30.67 18.09 -9.74
C LYS A 493 -31.59 16.92 -9.41
N GLY A 494 -32.62 17.12 -8.58
CA GLY A 494 -33.63 16.12 -8.29
C GLY A 494 -34.47 15.71 -9.52
N GLU A 495 -34.88 16.67 -10.36
CA GLU A 495 -35.59 16.36 -11.62
C GLU A 495 -34.66 15.65 -12.62
N TYR A 496 -33.40 16.06 -12.69
CA TYR A 496 -32.43 15.55 -13.66
C TYR A 496 -32.06 14.09 -13.39
N VAL A 497 -32.06 13.68 -12.12
CA VAL A 497 -31.95 12.26 -11.75
C VAL A 497 -33.12 11.46 -12.35
N ILE A 498 -34.35 11.97 -12.27
CA ILE A 498 -35.52 11.29 -12.83
C ILE A 498 -35.42 11.25 -14.37
N ALA A 499 -35.07 12.37 -15.00
CA ALA A 499 -34.88 12.45 -16.45
C ALA A 499 -33.86 11.42 -16.94
N ALA A 500 -32.71 11.30 -16.25
CA ALA A 500 -31.68 10.31 -16.58
C ALA A 500 -32.18 8.86 -16.43
N ILE A 501 -32.91 8.57 -15.34
CA ILE A 501 -33.51 7.25 -15.11
C ILE A 501 -34.51 6.89 -16.21
N GLU A 502 -35.36 7.84 -16.63
CA GLU A 502 -36.41 7.60 -17.61
C GLU A 502 -35.85 7.47 -19.04
N GLU A 503 -34.96 8.36 -19.45
CA GLU A 503 -34.37 8.37 -20.81
C GLU A 503 -33.59 7.08 -21.08
N HIS A 504 -32.73 6.68 -20.14
CA HIS A 504 -31.91 5.47 -20.27
C HIS A 504 -32.60 4.20 -19.76
N LYS A 505 -33.87 4.30 -19.31
CA LYS A 505 -34.66 3.18 -18.77
C LYS A 505 -33.89 2.38 -17.71
N MET A 506 -33.25 3.10 -16.78
CA MET A 506 -32.38 2.49 -15.79
C MET A 506 -33.18 1.55 -14.89
N ASP A 507 -32.77 0.30 -14.86
CA ASP A 507 -33.34 -0.78 -14.04
C ASP A 507 -32.54 -1.01 -12.77
N VAL A 508 -31.22 -0.81 -12.83
CA VAL A 508 -30.30 -0.82 -11.69
C VAL A 508 -29.29 0.32 -11.80
N ALA A 509 -29.20 1.19 -10.80
CA ALA A 509 -28.16 2.22 -10.78
C ALA A 509 -27.63 2.53 -9.38
N LEU A 510 -26.37 2.94 -9.33
CA LEU A 510 -25.76 3.52 -8.13
C LEU A 510 -25.77 5.04 -8.23
N ILE A 511 -26.30 5.71 -7.22
CA ILE A 511 -26.50 7.16 -7.22
C ILE A 511 -25.66 7.78 -6.09
N PHE A 512 -24.73 8.66 -6.47
CA PHE A 512 -23.83 9.33 -5.55
C PHE A 512 -24.31 10.72 -5.18
N CYS A 513 -24.44 10.96 -3.87
CA CYS A 513 -24.65 12.28 -3.30
C CYS A 513 -23.46 12.66 -2.40
N ARG A 514 -23.24 13.97 -2.23
CA ARG A 514 -22.14 14.48 -1.40
C ARG A 514 -22.40 14.28 0.08
N THR A 515 -23.60 14.59 0.56
CA THR A 515 -23.93 14.53 2.00
C THR A 515 -24.94 13.43 2.31
N LYS A 516 -25.00 13.07 3.60
CA LYS A 516 -25.97 12.11 4.14
C LYS A 516 -27.41 12.62 4.01
N VAL A 517 -27.61 13.91 4.24
CA VAL A 517 -28.92 14.58 4.13
C VAL A 517 -29.41 14.55 2.69
N ASP A 518 -28.52 14.80 1.72
CA ASP A 518 -28.88 14.72 0.30
C ASP A 518 -29.29 13.30 -0.11
N CYS A 519 -28.65 12.27 0.45
CA CYS A 519 -29.05 10.88 0.22
C CYS A 519 -30.50 10.65 0.70
N ASP A 520 -30.79 11.05 1.94
CA ASP A 520 -32.10 10.85 2.56
C ASP A 520 -33.20 11.64 1.83
N ASN A 521 -32.93 12.90 1.48
CA ASN A 521 -33.83 13.74 0.72
C ASN A 521 -34.13 13.14 -0.67
N LEU A 522 -33.12 12.59 -1.35
CA LEU A 522 -33.31 11.95 -2.65
C LEU A 522 -34.09 10.63 -2.55
N GLU A 523 -33.84 9.81 -1.51
CA GLU A 523 -34.62 8.59 -1.26
C GLU A 523 -36.10 8.90 -1.04
N GLU A 524 -36.40 9.90 -0.20
CA GLU A 524 -37.77 10.32 0.04
C GLU A 524 -38.42 10.85 -1.25
N TYR A 525 -37.67 11.65 -2.01
CA TYR A 525 -38.15 12.24 -3.24
C TYR A 525 -38.51 11.22 -4.32
N LEU A 526 -37.62 10.25 -4.57
CA LEU A 526 -37.87 9.17 -5.52
C LEU A 526 -39.06 8.30 -5.11
N ARG A 527 -39.19 8.01 -3.80
CA ARG A 527 -40.36 7.28 -3.27
C ARG A 527 -41.67 8.04 -3.49
N GLN A 528 -41.69 9.35 -3.25
CA GLN A 528 -42.88 10.17 -3.45
C GLN A 528 -43.28 10.31 -4.93
N ARG A 529 -42.29 10.42 -5.84
CA ARG A 529 -42.53 10.63 -7.28
C ARG A 529 -43.02 9.37 -8.01
N GLY A 530 -42.54 8.18 -7.65
CA GLY A 530 -42.86 6.97 -8.42
C GLY A 530 -42.92 5.66 -7.64
N GLY A 531 -42.83 5.69 -6.31
CA GLY A 531 -43.01 4.50 -5.46
C GLY A 531 -42.16 3.31 -5.91
N ALA A 532 -42.82 2.22 -6.34
CA ALA A 532 -42.15 1.01 -6.81
C ALA A 532 -41.34 1.19 -8.11
N LYS A 533 -41.68 2.17 -8.97
CA LYS A 533 -40.93 2.48 -10.20
C LYS A 533 -39.51 2.93 -9.87
N TYR A 534 -39.36 3.71 -8.79
CA TYR A 534 -38.09 4.26 -8.30
C TYR A 534 -37.70 3.64 -6.95
N SER A 535 -37.87 2.32 -6.80
CA SER A 535 -37.53 1.65 -5.55
C SER A 535 -36.05 1.84 -5.21
N CYS A 536 -35.80 2.46 -4.07
CA CYS A 536 -34.46 2.87 -3.66
C CYS A 536 -34.20 2.69 -2.17
N VAL A 537 -32.92 2.59 -1.82
CA VAL A 537 -32.43 2.54 -0.44
C VAL A 537 -31.17 3.38 -0.28
N CYS A 538 -30.94 3.89 0.92
CA CYS A 538 -29.77 4.68 1.28
C CYS A 538 -28.67 3.87 1.99
N LEU A 539 -27.42 4.22 1.70
CA LEU A 539 -26.23 3.69 2.37
C LEU A 539 -25.27 4.85 2.73
N HIS A 540 -25.27 5.26 4.00
CA HIS A 540 -24.37 6.27 4.55
C HIS A 540 -24.19 6.09 6.06
N GLY A 541 -23.20 6.77 6.66
CA GLY A 541 -22.74 6.51 8.04
C GLY A 541 -23.71 6.82 9.18
N ASP A 542 -24.84 7.50 8.93
CA ASP A 542 -25.85 7.78 9.97
C ASP A 542 -26.95 6.70 10.03
N ARG A 543 -27.04 5.83 9.02
CA ARG A 543 -27.92 4.65 9.07
C ARG A 543 -27.39 3.61 10.05
N LYS A 544 -28.29 2.87 10.69
CA LYS A 544 -27.90 1.83 11.65
C LYS A 544 -27.08 0.74 10.95
N PRO A 545 -26.07 0.12 11.58
CA PRO A 545 -25.25 -0.92 10.94
C PRO A 545 -26.07 -2.05 10.32
N GLN A 546 -27.09 -2.53 11.03
CA GLN A 546 -28.00 -3.57 10.55
C GLN A 546 -28.80 -3.11 9.31
N GLU A 547 -29.31 -1.88 9.33
CA GLU A 547 -30.04 -1.28 8.21
C GLU A 547 -29.17 -1.14 6.97
N ARG A 548 -27.90 -0.73 7.13
CA ARG A 548 -26.93 -0.64 6.02
C ARG A 548 -26.70 -2.00 5.36
N LYS A 549 -26.51 -3.04 6.16
CA LYS A 549 -26.35 -4.42 5.68
C LYS A 549 -27.60 -4.91 4.94
N GLU A 550 -28.78 -4.68 5.52
CA GLU A 550 -30.06 -5.04 4.90
C GLU A 550 -30.31 -4.29 3.59
N ASN A 551 -30.03 -2.99 3.53
CA ASN A 551 -30.18 -2.19 2.32
C ASN A 551 -29.22 -2.65 1.21
N LEU A 552 -27.98 -2.96 1.57
CA LEU A 552 -26.99 -3.52 0.64
C LEU A 552 -27.46 -4.88 0.09
N GLU A 553 -27.97 -5.75 0.96
CA GLU A 553 -28.51 -7.07 0.57
C GLU A 553 -29.74 -6.94 -0.34
N LYS A 554 -30.67 -6.01 -0.05
CA LYS A 554 -31.84 -5.73 -0.89
C LYS A 554 -31.41 -5.31 -2.30
N PHE A 555 -30.39 -4.45 -2.39
CA PHE A 555 -29.86 -4.01 -3.68
C PHE A 555 -29.15 -5.15 -4.43
N LYS A 556 -28.27 -5.91 -3.77
CA LYS A 556 -27.60 -7.08 -4.38
C LYS A 556 -28.59 -8.13 -4.88
N LYS A 557 -29.70 -8.33 -4.17
CA LYS A 557 -30.80 -9.25 -4.55
C LYS A 557 -31.77 -8.66 -5.57
N HIS A 558 -31.50 -7.48 -6.12
CA HIS A 558 -32.35 -6.79 -7.09
C HIS A 558 -33.79 -6.55 -6.60
N GLN A 559 -33.99 -6.47 -5.28
CA GLN A 559 -35.29 -6.16 -4.68
C GLN A 559 -35.62 -4.66 -4.76
N VAL A 560 -34.57 -3.84 -4.89
CA VAL A 560 -34.64 -2.41 -5.13
C VAL A 560 -33.74 -2.06 -6.31
N LYS A 561 -34.15 -1.05 -7.08
CA LYS A 561 -33.47 -0.66 -8.32
C LYS A 561 -32.30 0.29 -8.08
N PHE A 562 -32.40 1.15 -7.07
CA PHE A 562 -31.43 2.23 -6.89
C PHE A 562 -30.79 2.17 -5.50
N LEU A 563 -29.47 2.27 -5.46
CA LEU A 563 -28.71 2.44 -4.23
C LEU A 563 -28.18 3.87 -4.19
N ILE A 564 -28.59 4.65 -3.19
CA ILE A 564 -28.14 6.03 -2.99
C ILE A 564 -27.08 6.04 -1.90
N CYS A 565 -25.90 6.62 -2.15
CA CYS A 565 -24.80 6.55 -1.20
C CYS A 565 -23.88 7.78 -1.23
N THR A 566 -23.07 7.91 -0.18
CA THR A 566 -21.93 8.82 -0.12
C THR A 566 -20.64 8.09 -0.47
N ASP A 567 -19.57 8.83 -0.82
CA ASP A 567 -18.26 8.25 -1.16
C ASP A 567 -17.74 7.26 -0.12
N VAL A 568 -17.78 7.67 1.16
CA VAL A 568 -17.29 6.86 2.29
C VAL A 568 -18.01 5.51 2.38
N ALA A 569 -19.30 5.48 2.06
CA ALA A 569 -20.10 4.26 2.15
C ALA A 569 -19.97 3.37 0.92
N ALA A 570 -19.63 3.95 -0.23
CA ALA A 570 -19.46 3.23 -1.49
C ALA A 570 -18.07 2.62 -1.68
N ARG A 571 -17.05 3.18 -1.02
CA ARG A 571 -15.69 2.64 -1.01
C ARG A 571 -15.69 1.18 -0.54
N GLY A 572 -15.02 0.33 -1.32
CA GLY A 572 -14.98 -1.10 -1.02
C GLY A 572 -16.27 -1.92 -1.12
N LEU A 573 -17.39 -1.38 -1.61
CA LEU A 573 -18.54 -2.24 -1.89
C LEU A 573 -18.18 -3.21 -3.02
N ASP A 574 -18.29 -4.52 -2.74
CA ASP A 574 -18.30 -5.56 -3.77
C ASP A 574 -19.65 -5.53 -4.52
N ILE A 575 -19.85 -4.43 -5.25
CA ILE A 575 -20.91 -4.23 -6.23
C ILE A 575 -20.21 -3.58 -7.43
N SER A 576 -19.85 -4.42 -8.39
CA SER A 576 -19.10 -4.04 -9.57
C SER A 576 -19.81 -4.58 -10.81
N GLY A 577 -19.62 -3.90 -11.96
CA GLY A 577 -20.29 -4.29 -13.20
C GLY A 577 -21.76 -3.86 -13.27
N LEU A 578 -22.11 -2.75 -12.60
CA LEU A 578 -23.41 -2.11 -12.75
C LEU A 578 -23.54 -1.47 -14.14
N PRO A 579 -24.76 -1.39 -14.69
CA PRO A 579 -24.98 -0.74 -15.98
C PRO A 579 -24.93 0.79 -15.88
N TYR A 580 -25.35 1.36 -14.74
CA TYR A 580 -25.54 2.80 -14.60
C TYR A 580 -24.99 3.35 -13.28
N VAL A 581 -24.35 4.52 -13.36
CA VAL A 581 -23.98 5.39 -12.23
C VAL A 581 -24.49 6.80 -12.49
N ILE A 582 -25.03 7.44 -11.44
CA ILE A 582 -25.39 8.87 -11.49
C ILE A 582 -24.64 9.60 -10.38
N ASN A 583 -23.85 10.61 -10.75
CA ASN A 583 -23.26 11.55 -9.80
C ASN A 583 -24.17 12.78 -9.70
N VAL A 584 -24.95 12.87 -8.61
CA VAL A 584 -25.85 14.01 -8.37
C VAL A 584 -25.08 15.28 -8.01
N THR A 585 -23.97 15.10 -7.31
CA THR A 585 -23.01 16.14 -6.97
C THR A 585 -21.63 15.62 -7.32
N LEU A 586 -20.76 16.43 -7.91
CA LEU A 586 -19.36 16.02 -8.10
C LEU A 586 -18.67 15.76 -6.75
N PRO A 587 -17.66 14.88 -6.71
CA PRO A 587 -16.86 14.69 -5.50
C PRO A 587 -15.91 15.86 -5.24
N ASP A 588 -15.56 16.07 -3.97
CA ASP A 588 -14.62 17.11 -3.53
C ASP A 588 -13.18 16.86 -4.04
N GLU A 589 -12.85 15.62 -4.40
CA GLU A 589 -11.53 15.21 -4.91
C GLU A 589 -11.70 14.49 -6.25
N LYS A 590 -10.86 14.83 -7.22
CA LYS A 590 -10.86 14.23 -8.56
C LYS A 590 -10.63 12.72 -8.59
N GLN A 591 -9.85 12.18 -7.65
CA GLN A 591 -9.64 10.74 -7.53
C GLN A 591 -10.98 10.01 -7.26
N ASN A 592 -11.82 10.57 -6.39
CA ASN A 592 -13.12 9.98 -6.06
C ASN A 592 -14.03 9.90 -7.28
N TYR A 593 -13.90 10.81 -8.26
CA TYR A 593 -14.67 10.72 -9.50
C TYR A 593 -14.38 9.41 -10.24
N ILE A 594 -13.10 9.06 -10.41
CA ILE A 594 -12.66 7.82 -11.03
C ILE A 594 -13.19 6.60 -10.26
N HIS A 595 -13.17 6.66 -8.92
CA HIS A 595 -13.72 5.59 -8.09
C HIS A 595 -15.24 5.41 -8.23
N ARG A 596 -15.99 6.50 -8.41
CA ARG A 596 -17.44 6.46 -8.61
C ARG A 596 -17.78 5.84 -9.96
N ILE A 597 -17.17 6.32 -11.04
CA ILE A 597 -17.44 5.80 -12.38
C ILE A 597 -16.89 4.38 -12.58
N GLY A 598 -15.81 4.01 -11.88
CA GLY A 598 -15.26 2.65 -11.89
C GLY A 598 -16.16 1.57 -11.27
N ARG A 599 -17.37 1.91 -10.82
CA ARG A 599 -18.43 0.97 -10.41
C ARG A 599 -19.17 0.36 -11.60
N VAL A 600 -19.14 1.04 -12.75
CA VAL A 600 -19.66 0.53 -14.03
C VAL A 600 -18.50 0.08 -14.93
N GLY A 601 -18.82 -0.53 -16.08
CA GLY A 601 -17.81 -0.81 -17.11
C GLY A 601 -16.87 -1.99 -16.82
N ARG A 602 -17.25 -2.96 -15.99
CA ARG A 602 -16.40 -4.12 -15.61
C ARG A 602 -16.89 -5.43 -16.23
N ALA A 603 -15.99 -6.38 -16.42
CA ALA A 603 -16.25 -7.70 -17.01
C ALA A 603 -16.85 -7.63 -18.45
N GLU A 604 -16.24 -6.80 -19.30
CA GLU A 604 -16.61 -6.62 -20.72
C GLU A 604 -18.05 -6.12 -20.97
N ARG A 605 -18.64 -5.44 -19.98
CA ARG A 605 -19.96 -4.78 -20.11
C ARG A 605 -19.76 -3.28 -20.24
N MET A 606 -20.49 -2.67 -21.18
CA MET A 606 -20.54 -1.21 -21.29
C MET A 606 -21.34 -0.63 -20.11
N GLY A 607 -20.75 0.37 -19.46
CA GLY A 607 -21.37 1.11 -18.37
C GLY A 607 -21.54 2.58 -18.72
N LEU A 608 -22.62 3.19 -18.23
CA LEU A 608 -22.87 4.63 -18.39
C LEU A 608 -22.80 5.35 -17.04
N ALA A 609 -22.00 6.40 -16.96
CA ALA A 609 -21.88 7.29 -15.81
C ALA A 609 -22.31 8.71 -16.19
N ILE A 610 -23.42 9.18 -15.63
CA ILE A 610 -23.93 10.55 -15.85
C ILE A 610 -23.59 11.41 -14.65
N SER A 611 -22.96 12.55 -14.89
CA SER A 611 -22.62 13.52 -13.83
C SER A 611 -23.40 14.82 -14.00
N LEU A 612 -24.12 15.24 -12.96
CA LEU A 612 -24.85 16.50 -12.92
C LEU A 612 -23.94 17.59 -12.35
N VAL A 613 -23.66 18.62 -13.14
CA VAL A 613 -22.69 19.68 -12.79
C VAL A 613 -23.38 21.03 -12.83
N ALA A 614 -23.43 21.72 -11.70
CA ALA A 614 -23.99 23.06 -11.60
C ALA A 614 -23.23 24.05 -12.50
N SER A 615 -23.94 24.91 -13.25
CA SER A 615 -23.29 25.97 -14.03
C SER A 615 -22.85 27.16 -13.16
N CYS A 616 -23.37 27.26 -11.94
CA CYS A 616 -23.03 28.30 -10.97
C CYS A 616 -22.57 27.71 -9.63
N LYS A 617 -21.92 28.53 -8.79
CA LYS A 617 -21.50 28.09 -7.45
C LYS A 617 -22.70 27.80 -6.55
N GLU A 618 -22.66 26.68 -5.86
CA GLU A 618 -23.66 26.29 -4.87
C GLU A 618 -23.18 26.59 -3.46
N LYS A 619 -24.05 27.13 -2.60
CA LYS A 619 -23.80 27.18 -1.16
C LYS A 619 -24.08 25.78 -0.61
N VAL A 620 -23.13 25.23 0.14
CA VAL A 620 -23.23 23.87 0.70
C VAL A 620 -22.68 23.81 2.10
N TRP A 621 -23.12 22.83 2.89
CA TRP A 621 -22.52 22.50 4.18
C TRP A 621 -21.11 21.90 4.02
N TYR A 622 -20.17 22.29 4.89
CA TYR A 622 -18.77 21.82 4.89
C TYR A 622 -18.24 21.43 6.28
N HIS A 623 -18.68 22.11 7.34
CA HIS A 623 -18.39 21.76 8.74
C HIS A 623 -16.91 21.60 9.12
N SER A 624 -15.98 22.33 8.50
CA SER A 624 -14.53 22.25 8.80
C SER A 624 -14.18 22.50 10.27
N ASN A 625 -14.76 23.54 10.88
CA ASN A 625 -14.51 23.94 12.27
C ASN A 625 -15.76 23.81 13.16
N CYS A 626 -16.58 22.79 12.92
CA CYS A 626 -17.86 22.61 13.61
C CYS A 626 -17.73 21.68 14.83
N ASN A 627 -17.97 22.20 16.04
CA ASN A 627 -17.93 21.41 17.28
C ASN A 627 -18.91 20.22 17.28
N SER A 628 -20.08 20.37 16.64
CA SER A 628 -21.08 19.29 16.54
C SER A 628 -20.86 18.37 15.34
N LYS A 629 -19.82 18.62 14.51
CA LYS A 629 -19.52 17.88 13.28
C LYS A 629 -20.77 17.69 12.40
N GLY A 630 -21.55 18.75 12.24
CA GLY A 630 -22.76 18.78 11.43
C GLY A 630 -24.04 18.28 12.11
N ARG A 631 -23.99 17.64 13.29
CA ARG A 631 -25.21 17.20 13.98
C ARG A 631 -25.98 18.40 14.52
N GLY A 632 -27.18 18.63 13.97
CA GLY A 632 -28.08 19.72 14.36
C GLY A 632 -27.49 21.12 14.15
N CYS A 633 -26.55 21.28 13.20
CA CYS A 633 -25.93 22.57 12.93
C CYS A 633 -26.86 23.46 12.09
N TYR A 634 -26.98 24.73 12.48
CA TYR A 634 -27.83 25.74 11.81
C TYR A 634 -27.04 27.01 11.46
N ASN A 635 -25.70 26.96 11.49
CA ASN A 635 -24.83 28.09 11.19
C ASN A 635 -24.53 28.15 9.68
N THR A 636 -25.41 28.81 8.92
CA THR A 636 -25.36 28.90 7.46
C THR A 636 -24.36 29.94 6.92
N ASN A 637 -23.57 30.57 7.80
CA ASN A 637 -22.52 31.50 7.38
C ASN A 637 -21.39 30.75 6.65
N LEU A 638 -20.59 31.48 5.86
CA LEU A 638 -19.40 30.92 5.22
C LEU A 638 -18.31 30.63 6.25
N THR A 639 -17.47 29.63 5.99
CA THR A 639 -16.33 29.25 6.87
C THR A 639 -15.38 30.40 7.13
N ASP A 640 -15.16 31.27 6.13
CA ASP A 640 -14.29 32.45 6.24
C ASP A 640 -14.86 33.52 7.20
N HIS A 641 -16.14 33.38 7.56
CA HIS A 641 -16.85 34.19 8.54
C HIS A 641 -17.28 33.39 9.76
N GLY A 642 -16.53 32.33 10.12
CA GLY A 642 -16.80 31.50 11.31
C GLY A 642 -18.05 30.64 11.19
N GLY A 643 -18.53 30.43 9.97
CA GLY A 643 -19.70 29.61 9.65
C GLY A 643 -19.39 28.16 9.31
N CYS A 644 -20.38 27.43 8.80
CA CYS A 644 -20.25 26.01 8.43
C CYS A 644 -20.50 25.72 6.94
N CYS A 645 -20.62 26.76 6.10
CA CYS A 645 -20.89 26.62 4.67
C CYS A 645 -19.72 27.09 3.80
N ILE A 646 -19.67 26.62 2.56
CA ILE A 646 -18.75 27.11 1.53
C ILE A 646 -19.51 27.34 0.22
N TRP A 647 -18.90 28.09 -0.70
CA TRP A 647 -19.31 28.11 -2.09
C TRP A 647 -18.61 27.01 -2.87
N TYR A 648 -19.36 25.97 -3.19
CA TYR A 648 -18.93 24.82 -3.96
C TYR A 648 -18.90 25.14 -5.45
N ASN A 649 -17.77 24.89 -6.11
CA ASN A 649 -17.53 25.28 -7.49
C ASN A 649 -17.37 24.03 -8.37
N GLU A 650 -18.48 23.39 -8.71
CA GLU A 650 -18.49 22.19 -9.56
C GLU A 650 -17.88 22.41 -10.95
N PRO A 651 -18.01 23.58 -11.62
CA PRO A 651 -17.29 23.83 -12.86
C PRO A 651 -15.76 23.72 -12.73
N GLN A 652 -15.19 24.19 -11.61
CA GLN A 652 -13.76 24.03 -11.36
C GLN A 652 -13.40 22.56 -11.10
N LEU A 653 -14.20 21.86 -10.30
CA LEU A 653 -13.97 20.44 -10.02
C LEU A 653 -14.05 19.59 -11.29
N LEU A 654 -14.95 19.93 -12.21
CA LEU A 654 -15.02 19.28 -13.52
C LEU A 654 -13.72 19.52 -14.31
N ASN A 655 -13.23 20.76 -14.37
CA ASN A 655 -11.96 21.07 -15.03
C ASN A 655 -10.80 20.28 -14.40
N ASP A 656 -10.74 20.20 -13.07
CA ASP A 656 -9.69 19.45 -12.35
C ASP A 656 -9.75 17.94 -12.66
N VAL A 657 -10.95 17.41 -12.93
CA VAL A 657 -11.16 16.02 -13.39
C VAL A 657 -10.72 15.84 -14.85
N GLU A 658 -11.13 16.74 -15.75
CA GLU A 658 -10.77 16.70 -17.16
C GLU A 658 -9.25 16.83 -17.37
N GLU A 659 -8.59 17.74 -16.64
CA GLU A 659 -7.13 17.92 -16.66
C GLU A 659 -6.41 16.67 -16.14
N HIS A 660 -6.96 15.99 -15.13
CA HIS A 660 -6.36 14.80 -14.55
C HIS A 660 -6.49 13.57 -15.44
N LEU A 661 -7.59 13.47 -16.19
CA LEU A 661 -7.82 12.39 -17.14
C LEU A 661 -7.17 12.65 -18.50
N ASP A 662 -6.75 13.89 -18.76
CA ASP A 662 -6.33 14.36 -20.09
C ASP A 662 -7.42 14.12 -21.16
N VAL A 663 -8.70 14.28 -20.76
CA VAL A 663 -9.87 14.13 -21.65
C VAL A 663 -10.88 15.24 -21.40
N THR A 664 -11.58 15.67 -22.45
CA THR A 664 -12.80 16.48 -22.32
C THR A 664 -14.00 15.54 -22.25
N ILE A 665 -14.84 15.67 -21.22
CA ILE A 665 -15.99 14.79 -21.02
C ILE A 665 -17.16 15.27 -21.87
N ASP A 666 -17.85 14.33 -22.53
CA ASP A 666 -18.99 14.65 -23.39
C ASP A 666 -20.11 15.33 -22.62
N ARG A 667 -20.57 16.46 -23.16
CA ARG A 667 -21.66 17.25 -22.57
C ARG A 667 -23.00 16.87 -23.19
N ILE A 668 -23.96 16.53 -22.35
CA ILE A 668 -25.33 16.18 -22.73
C ILE A 668 -26.31 17.30 -22.36
N GLY A 669 -27.38 17.40 -23.15
CA GLY A 669 -28.47 18.33 -22.90
C GLY A 669 -29.33 17.94 -21.70
N THR A 670 -30.30 18.79 -21.38
CA THR A 670 -31.29 18.55 -20.31
C THR A 670 -32.25 17.41 -20.64
N ASP A 671 -32.28 16.96 -21.90
CA ASP A 671 -33.01 15.76 -22.33
C ASP A 671 -32.27 14.45 -22.04
N MET A 672 -31.09 14.54 -21.40
CA MET A 672 -30.26 13.41 -20.98
C MET A 672 -29.83 12.48 -22.12
N LYS A 673 -29.92 12.93 -23.37
CA LYS A 673 -29.52 12.10 -24.51
C LYS A 673 -28.01 12.09 -24.66
N VAL A 674 -27.46 10.90 -24.55
CA VAL A 674 -26.05 10.64 -24.81
C VAL A 674 -25.85 10.49 -26.32
N PRO A 675 -24.95 11.27 -26.95
CA PRO A 675 -24.66 11.16 -28.38
C PRO A 675 -24.23 9.74 -28.77
N ILE A 676 -24.74 9.26 -29.89
CA ILE A 676 -24.29 8.00 -30.49
C ILE A 676 -23.05 8.34 -31.32
N ASN A 677 -21.86 8.02 -30.83
CA ASN A 677 -20.64 8.16 -31.62
C ASN A 677 -20.69 7.19 -32.81
N GLU A 678 -20.22 7.63 -33.99
CA GLU A 678 -20.25 6.89 -35.27
C GLU A 678 -19.57 5.50 -35.24
N PHE A 679 -18.85 5.18 -34.16
CA PHE A 679 -18.18 3.91 -33.92
C PHE A 679 -19.05 2.85 -33.23
N ASP A 680 -20.17 3.20 -32.59
CA ASP A 680 -20.78 2.36 -31.55
C ASP A 680 -22.27 2.05 -31.81
N GLY A 681 -22.53 1.38 -32.94
CA GLY A 681 -23.87 0.93 -33.33
C GLY A 681 -24.66 0.33 -32.15
N LYS A 682 -25.72 1.04 -31.73
CA LYS A 682 -26.72 0.64 -30.71
C LYS A 682 -26.13 -0.07 -29.48
N VAL A 683 -25.33 0.64 -28.70
CA VAL A 683 -24.90 0.18 -27.37
C VAL A 683 -26.10 0.08 -26.43
N THR A 684 -26.38 -1.13 -25.96
CA THR A 684 -27.26 -1.36 -24.80
C THR A 684 -26.38 -1.49 -23.56
N TYR A 685 -26.42 -0.50 -22.66
CA TYR A 685 -25.65 -0.53 -21.42
C TYR A 685 -26.09 -1.71 -20.53
N GLY A 686 -25.12 -2.40 -19.92
CA GLY A 686 -25.37 -3.59 -19.08
C GLY A 686 -25.32 -4.95 -19.79
N GLU A 687 -25.39 -5.01 -21.11
CA GLU A 687 -25.17 -6.27 -21.84
C GLU A 687 -23.66 -6.58 -21.97
N ARG A 688 -23.28 -7.87 -21.89
CA ARG A 688 -21.93 -8.28 -22.29
C ARG A 688 -21.77 -7.95 -23.75
N ARG A 689 -20.62 -7.41 -24.15
CA ARG A 689 -20.24 -7.39 -25.56
C ARG A 689 -20.36 -8.85 -26.05
N LYS A 690 -21.43 -9.18 -26.78
CA LYS A 690 -21.44 -10.40 -27.58
C LYS A 690 -20.20 -10.25 -28.41
N ALA A 691 -19.21 -11.13 -28.22
CA ALA A 691 -17.96 -11.15 -28.94
C ALA A 691 -18.25 -10.61 -30.33
N GLY A 692 -17.87 -9.34 -30.52
CA GLY A 692 -17.91 -8.71 -31.81
C GLY A 692 -16.83 -9.44 -32.55
N GLY A 693 -17.19 -10.63 -33.06
CA GLY A 693 -16.48 -11.25 -34.15
C GLY A 693 -16.37 -10.12 -35.14
N SER A 694 -15.18 -9.59 -35.21
CA SER A 694 -14.76 -8.57 -36.13
C SER A 694 -15.44 -8.84 -37.45
N MET A 695 -16.37 -7.98 -37.85
CA MET A 695 -16.66 -7.80 -39.26
C MET A 695 -15.43 -7.06 -39.84
N PHE A 696 -14.30 -7.77 -39.90
CA PHE A 696 -13.04 -7.37 -40.52
C PHE A 696 -13.16 -7.29 -42.05
N LYS A 697 -14.35 -7.53 -42.62
CA LYS A 697 -14.62 -7.35 -44.04
C LYS A 697 -15.08 -5.92 -44.29
N GLY A 698 -14.14 -5.09 -44.75
CA GLY A 698 -14.38 -3.71 -45.19
C GLY A 698 -13.49 -2.66 -44.50
N HIS A 699 -12.95 -2.94 -43.33
CA HIS A 699 -12.11 -1.97 -42.59
C HIS A 699 -10.76 -1.73 -43.26
N VAL A 700 -10.18 -2.77 -43.87
CA VAL A 700 -8.96 -2.66 -44.69
C VAL A 700 -9.23 -1.81 -45.93
N GLU A 701 -10.41 -1.91 -46.54
CA GLU A 701 -10.78 -1.11 -47.72
C GLU A 701 -11.05 0.36 -47.36
N PHE A 702 -11.58 0.62 -46.17
CA PHE A 702 -11.81 1.98 -45.66
C PHE A 702 -10.51 2.69 -45.25
N LEU A 703 -9.55 1.97 -44.66
CA LEU A 703 -8.26 2.53 -44.22
C LEU A 703 -7.21 2.56 -45.33
N ALA A 704 -7.38 1.80 -46.41
CA ALA A 704 -6.44 1.75 -47.53
C ALA A 704 -6.09 3.14 -48.12
N PRO A 705 -7.04 4.09 -48.32
CA PRO A 705 -6.72 5.43 -48.82
C PRO A 705 -5.84 6.20 -47.84
N THR A 706 -6.18 6.16 -46.54
CA THR A 706 -5.46 6.88 -45.47
C THR A 706 -4.05 6.32 -45.26
N VAL A 707 -3.89 5.00 -45.29
CA VAL A 707 -2.59 4.34 -45.20
C VAL A 707 -1.73 4.63 -46.43
N ALA A 708 -2.34 4.69 -47.63
CA ALA A 708 -1.64 5.08 -48.85
C ALA A 708 -1.16 6.55 -48.82
N GLU A 709 -1.98 7.46 -48.27
CA GLU A 709 -1.62 8.86 -48.07
C GLU A 709 -0.46 9.01 -47.07
N LEU A 710 -0.52 8.31 -45.94
CA LEU A 710 0.58 8.26 -44.95
C LEU A 710 1.88 7.75 -45.55
N ALA A 711 1.82 6.67 -46.33
CA ALA A 711 3.00 6.13 -47.02
C ALA A 711 3.57 7.12 -48.05
N GLN A 712 2.73 7.88 -48.74
CA GLN A 712 3.19 8.95 -49.65
C GLN A 712 3.86 10.10 -48.89
N LEU A 713 3.28 10.53 -47.77
CA LEU A 713 3.87 11.58 -46.92
C LEU A 713 5.22 11.15 -46.37
N GLU A 714 5.34 9.91 -45.90
CA GLU A 714 6.60 9.35 -45.43
C GLU A 714 7.65 9.33 -46.53
N LYS A 715 7.30 8.82 -47.71
CA LYS A 715 8.19 8.80 -48.88
C LYS A 715 8.65 10.20 -49.26
N LYS A 716 7.75 11.19 -49.22
CA LYS A 716 8.07 12.60 -49.52
C LYS A 716 9.02 13.18 -48.47
N ALA A 717 8.80 12.90 -47.19
CA ALA A 717 9.69 13.32 -46.11
C ALA A 717 11.10 12.72 -46.26
N GLN A 718 11.20 11.42 -46.53
CA GLN A 718 12.47 10.73 -46.73
C GLN A 718 13.21 11.25 -47.98
N THR A 719 12.49 11.45 -49.10
CA THR A 719 13.09 12.01 -50.33
C THR A 719 13.59 13.44 -50.11
N THR A 720 12.80 14.27 -49.42
CA THR A 720 13.19 15.65 -49.09
C THR A 720 14.42 15.69 -48.18
N PHE A 721 14.51 14.79 -47.20
CA PHE A 721 15.67 14.66 -46.34
C PHE A 721 16.94 14.27 -47.11
N ILE A 722 16.83 13.33 -48.06
CA ILE A 722 17.94 12.93 -48.92
C ILE A 722 18.39 14.09 -49.82
N ASP A 723 17.44 14.79 -50.46
CA ASP A 723 17.73 15.94 -51.33
C ASP A 723 18.40 17.10 -50.57
N LEU A 724 17.97 17.37 -49.33
CA LEU A 724 18.62 18.34 -48.45
C LEU A 724 20.07 17.94 -48.12
N LYS A 725 20.33 16.65 -47.91
CA LYS A 725 21.67 16.11 -47.62
C LYS A 725 22.59 16.17 -48.83
N TYR A 726 22.06 15.98 -50.05
CA TYR A 726 22.81 16.12 -51.29
C TYR A 726 23.05 17.59 -51.67
N ARG A 727 22.07 18.49 -51.50
CA ARG A 727 22.27 19.94 -51.74
C ARG A 727 23.32 20.55 -50.83
N LYS A 728 23.43 20.13 -49.55
CA LYS A 728 24.51 20.56 -48.66
C LYS A 728 25.91 20.08 -49.10
N LYS A 729 26.01 18.97 -49.83
CA LYS A 729 27.29 18.46 -50.38
C LYS A 729 27.73 19.19 -51.65
N PHE A 730 26.81 19.76 -52.42
CA PHE A 730 27.13 20.53 -53.64
C PHE A 730 27.32 22.03 -53.40
N ALA A 731 26.83 22.58 -52.28
CA ALA A 731 27.13 23.96 -51.87
C ALA A 731 28.49 24.11 -51.13
N ALA A 732 29.17 23.00 -50.84
CA ALA A 732 30.48 22.95 -50.17
C ALA A 732 31.62 22.47 -51.08
N ARG A 733 31.39 22.47 -52.40
CA ARG A 733 32.40 22.42 -53.46
C ARG A 733 32.26 23.68 -54.28
#